data_AF-A0A398CV69-F1
#
_entry.id   AF-A0A398CV69-F1
#
_cell.length_a   1.000
_cell.length_b   1.000
_cell.length_c   1.000
_cell.angle_alpha   90.00
_cell.angle_beta   90.00
_cell.angle_gamma   90.00
#
_symmetry.space_group_name_H-M   'P 1'
#
loop_
_entity.id
_entity.type
_entity.pdbx_description
1 polymer ?
#
loop_
_entity_poly.entity_id
_entity_poly.type
_entity_poly.pdbx_seq_one_letter_code
_entity_poly.pdbx_strand_id
1 'polypeptide(L)'
;MSFTCPKLSSNSAEGSPGSGSFVSAGLQAYSESGHPLNLTYSVGTTNAACWSSGSSNDGEIKCSQTEFEDAKLTIRIKNENNYQLKFCGYWNDNSNGASNWYWAPGPRDVPPPGCKRTIYLLDDDKAGLFLKVLDTNGLDQLGFANMSFQNGGTPSAEGSPDDSNNGLVAAGLQRYHRDVVAASLEYQIGESNRACWNHGDSNDGSTTCNQTTFKDKRALIFIENTIPETLTFVKYWNDNKGGAGNWYIEPNADDTVPPDCKRIFVLKDNDRAGLYFKMNYIEFHMSFTCPKMSSNSAEGSPHTGLQTYSGSGTPVTFTYRVGTPNLACWSSGTSNSGKTVCPQTLVLPFDLRRWMGKVNEKYAGFKNQKLRQLFIPGTHDAACYNNSGVATPWVQTQQVNFHDQLMLGARYFDVRPKYVHEGEGEWSHGFHHGPITVAATLDDLISQVTAFYTEDWQKRQNEIIILDFTHFDNYDDKERPGALQSFFTALYNSSLNPYLIPQGSFGPNTTLNSLWTASTQQRVIASVNFDPSSYQNTGNIWNGKKLFADEWDGSKFWPNTDKQTDLIQFINNNISTFSALTNLWALQDLLTPGLTSSVYSLVDQAHGALYGPSGLSWRSQANIVIQDYYDDRTTIEAIIENIRRISP
;
A
#
# COMPACT_ATOMS: atom_id res chain seq x y z
N MET A 1 -0.30 48.06 -4.74
CA MET A 1 -0.02 49.48 -5.05
C MET A 1 0.16 49.60 -6.54
N SER A 2 -0.46 50.60 -7.15
CA SER A 2 -0.32 50.93 -8.57
C SER A 2 0.55 52.18 -8.66
N PHE A 3 1.49 52.22 -9.61
CA PHE A 3 2.40 53.35 -9.80
C PHE A 3 2.11 53.95 -11.16
N THR A 4 1.86 55.26 -11.21
CA THR A 4 1.77 56.02 -12.45
C THR A 4 2.95 57.00 -12.48
N CYS A 5 3.24 57.61 -13.63
CA CYS A 5 4.17 58.74 -13.65
C CYS A 5 3.32 60.01 -13.66
N PRO A 6 3.42 60.88 -12.65
CA PRO A 6 2.59 62.08 -12.59
C PRO A 6 2.85 63.06 -13.75
N LYS A 7 3.99 62.93 -14.44
CA LYS A 7 4.29 63.68 -15.67
C LYS A 7 3.43 63.29 -16.88
N LEU A 8 2.77 62.13 -16.85
CA LEU A 8 2.04 61.55 -17.98
C LEU A 8 0.55 61.38 -17.71
N SER A 9 0.07 61.71 -16.51
CA SER A 9 -1.35 61.63 -16.14
C SER A 9 -1.80 62.89 -15.40
N SER A 10 -2.96 63.42 -15.76
CA SER A 10 -3.57 64.60 -15.11
C SER A 10 -4.14 64.32 -13.70
N ASN A 11 -3.76 63.20 -13.07
CA ASN A 11 -4.25 62.82 -11.76
C ASN A 11 -3.26 63.30 -10.70
N SER A 12 -3.68 64.25 -9.86
CA SER A 12 -2.88 64.85 -8.79
C SER A 12 -2.61 63.91 -7.60
N ALA A 13 -3.04 62.66 -7.67
CA ALA A 13 -2.75 61.65 -6.66
C ALA A 13 -2.79 60.21 -7.21
N GLU A 14 -1.94 59.35 -6.63
CA GLU A 14 -1.82 57.94 -7.03
C GLU A 14 -2.33 57.00 -5.93
N GLY A 15 -3.10 55.98 -6.31
CA GLY A 15 -3.67 54.96 -5.43
C GLY A 15 -4.11 53.71 -6.20
N SER A 16 -4.43 52.63 -5.49
CA SER A 16 -4.87 51.36 -6.09
C SER A 16 -6.39 51.21 -5.97
N PRO A 17 -7.17 51.20 -7.07
CA PRO A 17 -8.59 50.85 -7.03
C PRO A 17 -8.70 49.32 -6.96
N GLY A 18 -8.39 48.75 -5.81
CA GLY A 18 -8.57 47.33 -5.58
C GLY A 18 -9.98 47.04 -5.10
N SER A 19 -10.82 46.41 -5.92
CA SER A 19 -11.96 45.64 -5.41
C SER A 19 -11.43 44.28 -4.95
N GLY A 20 -11.00 44.18 -3.69
CA GLY A 20 -10.45 42.95 -3.11
C GLY A 20 -9.92 43.16 -1.68
N SER A 21 -9.43 42.10 -1.04
CA SER A 21 -8.98 42.06 0.37
C SER A 21 -7.66 42.81 0.67
N PHE A 22 -7.36 43.88 -0.06
CA PHE A 22 -6.13 44.66 0.09
C PHE A 22 -6.40 45.98 0.79
N VAL A 23 -5.53 46.38 1.73
CA VAL A 23 -5.53 47.75 2.25
C VAL A 23 -5.08 48.68 1.13
N SER A 24 -5.91 49.67 0.81
CA SER A 24 -5.54 50.72 -0.13
C SER A 24 -4.57 51.67 0.55
N ALA A 25 -3.51 52.10 -0.14
CA ALA A 25 -2.61 53.14 0.38
C ALA A 25 -3.24 54.56 0.28
N GLY A 26 -4.51 54.65 -0.15
CA GLY A 26 -5.20 55.90 -0.46
C GLY A 26 -4.52 56.66 -1.60
N LEU A 27 -4.97 57.89 -1.84
CA LEU A 27 -4.38 58.83 -2.78
C LEU A 27 -3.25 59.62 -2.10
N GLN A 28 -2.06 59.74 -2.72
CA GLN A 28 -0.94 60.52 -2.17
C GLN A 28 -0.71 61.82 -2.93
N ALA A 29 -0.54 62.94 -2.21
CA ALA A 29 -0.14 64.21 -2.80
C ALA A 29 1.33 64.17 -3.27
N TYR A 30 1.61 64.86 -4.36
CA TYR A 30 2.97 65.12 -4.84
C TYR A 30 3.10 66.56 -5.35
N SER A 31 4.34 67.07 -5.42
CA SER A 31 4.64 68.36 -6.05
C SER A 31 5.02 68.14 -7.51
N GLU A 32 4.37 68.82 -8.46
CA GLU A 32 4.69 68.75 -9.89
C GLU A 32 6.11 69.29 -10.23
N SER A 33 6.73 70.02 -9.30
CA SER A 33 8.10 70.55 -9.44
C SER A 33 9.07 69.83 -8.49
N GLY A 34 9.94 68.99 -9.05
CA GLY A 34 11.05 68.34 -8.32
C GLY A 34 11.51 67.05 -9.00
N HIS A 35 12.83 66.88 -9.19
CA HIS A 35 13.44 65.62 -9.62
C HIS A 35 14.60 65.27 -8.67
N PRO A 36 14.59 64.09 -8.03
CA PRO A 36 13.56 63.05 -8.08
C PRO A 36 12.26 63.45 -7.36
N LEU A 37 11.14 62.92 -7.83
CA LEU A 37 9.84 63.04 -7.16
C LEU A 37 9.78 62.00 -6.04
N ASN A 38 9.71 62.47 -4.79
CA ASN A 38 9.58 61.59 -3.63
C ASN A 38 8.10 61.50 -3.22
N LEU A 39 7.53 60.31 -3.38
CA LEU A 39 6.19 59.95 -2.90
C LEU A 39 6.35 59.08 -1.65
N THR A 40 5.64 59.44 -0.58
CA THR A 40 5.58 58.62 0.64
C THR A 40 4.16 58.09 0.78
N TYR A 41 4.01 56.77 0.79
CA TYR A 41 2.73 56.12 1.07
C TYR A 41 2.65 55.76 2.55
N SER A 42 1.59 56.20 3.21
CA SER A 42 1.28 55.82 4.60
C SER A 42 0.16 54.78 4.59
N VAL A 43 0.46 53.56 5.06
CA VAL A 43 -0.50 52.45 5.20
C VAL A 43 -0.77 52.25 6.70
N GLY A 44 -2.03 52.10 7.09
CA GLY A 44 -2.42 51.96 8.51
C GLY A 44 -2.59 53.29 9.27
N THR A 45 -2.77 54.39 8.54
CA THR A 45 -3.21 55.70 9.09
C THR A 45 -4.23 56.30 8.13
N THR A 46 -5.10 57.17 8.65
CA THR A 46 -6.19 57.78 7.88
C THR A 46 -5.57 58.67 6.82
N ASN A 47 -5.75 58.31 5.56
CA ASN A 47 -5.29 59.15 4.46
C ASN A 47 -6.30 60.27 4.19
N ALA A 48 -5.80 61.46 3.87
CA ALA A 48 -6.59 62.67 3.66
C ALA A 48 -7.27 62.73 2.27
N ALA A 49 -7.06 61.73 1.40
CA ALA A 49 -7.74 61.63 0.11
C ALA A 49 -8.19 60.20 -0.24
N CYS A 50 -9.44 60.10 -0.70
CA CYS A 50 -10.11 58.86 -1.03
C CYS A 50 -10.35 58.75 -2.55
N TRP A 51 -10.61 57.54 -3.07
CA TRP A 51 -10.93 57.39 -4.50
C TRP A 51 -12.20 58.16 -4.89
N SER A 52 -13.12 58.35 -3.95
CA SER A 52 -14.31 59.20 -4.12
C SER A 52 -14.01 60.71 -4.22
N SER A 53 -12.80 61.15 -3.85
CA SER A 53 -12.34 62.55 -3.97
C SER A 53 -12.00 62.96 -5.42
N GLY A 54 -12.04 62.01 -6.36
CA GLY A 54 -11.71 62.27 -7.76
C GLY A 54 -10.22 62.57 -7.96
N SER A 55 -9.91 63.51 -8.85
CA SER A 55 -8.53 63.87 -9.22
C SER A 55 -7.84 64.80 -8.21
N SER A 56 -8.52 65.29 -7.17
CA SER A 56 -7.97 66.26 -6.20
C SER A 56 -7.79 65.66 -4.80
N ASN A 57 -6.63 65.92 -4.18
CA ASN A 57 -6.38 65.68 -2.76
C ASN A 57 -6.63 66.99 -1.99
N ASP A 58 -7.91 67.32 -1.76
CA ASP A 58 -8.31 68.51 -1.00
C ASP A 58 -8.12 68.36 0.52
N GLY A 59 -7.81 67.15 0.99
CA GLY A 59 -7.61 66.84 2.40
C GLY A 59 -8.91 66.77 3.22
N GLU A 60 -10.07 67.02 2.61
CA GLU A 60 -11.36 67.08 3.31
C GLU A 60 -12.02 65.71 3.42
N ILE A 61 -11.83 64.85 2.42
CA ILE A 61 -12.42 63.50 2.39
C ILE A 61 -11.43 62.47 2.92
N LYS A 62 -11.59 62.13 4.21
CA LYS A 62 -10.84 61.07 4.88
C LYS A 62 -11.29 59.69 4.40
N CYS A 63 -10.35 58.79 4.17
CA CYS A 63 -10.61 57.44 3.66
C CYS A 63 -10.30 56.40 4.76
N SER A 64 -11.33 55.89 5.46
CA SER A 64 -11.16 54.84 6.49
C SER A 64 -10.72 53.49 5.91
N GLN A 65 -10.81 53.31 4.58
CA GLN A 65 -10.34 52.13 3.85
C GLN A 65 -8.82 51.91 3.87
N THR A 66 -8.05 52.86 4.43
CA THR A 66 -6.60 52.75 4.62
C THR A 66 -6.22 52.19 6.00
N GLU A 67 -7.22 51.95 6.85
CA GLU A 67 -7.10 51.39 8.19
C GLU A 67 -7.98 50.13 8.35
N PHE A 68 -7.64 49.30 9.33
CA PHE A 68 -8.49 48.18 9.76
C PHE A 68 -9.42 48.64 10.91
N GLU A 69 -10.02 49.84 10.82
CA GLU A 69 -10.81 50.44 11.92
C GLU A 69 -12.02 49.58 12.33
N ASP A 70 -12.60 48.84 11.38
CA ASP A 70 -13.72 47.93 11.64
C ASP A 70 -13.26 46.52 12.09
N ALA A 71 -11.95 46.24 12.09
CA ALA A 71 -11.45 44.95 12.54
C ALA A 71 -11.61 44.82 14.05
N LYS A 72 -12.38 43.83 14.44
CA LYS A 72 -12.76 43.57 15.82
C LYS A 72 -11.65 42.88 16.61
N LEU A 73 -10.87 42.04 15.94
CA LEU A 73 -9.76 41.30 16.53
C LEU A 73 -8.58 41.21 15.56
N THR A 74 -7.41 41.67 16.00
CA THR A 74 -6.13 41.52 15.28
C THR A 74 -5.35 40.32 15.83
N ILE A 75 -4.93 39.40 14.96
CA ILE A 75 -4.22 38.18 15.36
C ILE A 75 -2.83 38.19 14.73
N ARG A 76 -1.79 38.08 15.56
CA ARG A 76 -0.39 37.95 15.13
C ARG A 76 0.11 36.54 15.37
N ILE A 77 0.53 35.86 14.31
CA ILE A 77 1.08 34.51 14.34
C ILE A 77 2.58 34.60 14.13
N LYS A 78 3.37 34.12 15.10
CA LYS A 78 4.83 34.08 15.07
C LYS A 78 5.29 32.62 14.96
N ASN A 79 6.13 32.35 13.97
CA ASN A 79 6.86 31.09 13.85
C ASN A 79 8.35 31.38 14.05
N GLU A 80 8.75 31.61 15.30
CA GLU A 80 10.15 31.91 15.66
C GLU A 80 11.02 30.63 15.69
N ASN A 81 10.41 29.46 15.47
CA ASN A 81 11.09 28.18 15.36
C ASN A 81 11.47 27.86 13.91
N ASN A 82 12.28 26.81 13.74
CA ASN A 82 12.75 26.36 12.42
C ASN A 82 11.78 25.41 11.70
N TYR A 83 10.60 25.14 12.28
CA TYR A 83 9.62 24.19 11.73
C TYR A 83 8.84 24.78 10.55
N GLN A 84 8.64 23.98 9.51
CA GLN A 84 7.79 24.36 8.39
C GLN A 84 6.30 24.21 8.77
N LEU A 85 5.47 25.15 8.34
CA LEU A 85 4.03 25.13 8.62
C LEU A 85 3.23 25.07 7.33
N LYS A 86 2.29 24.11 7.25
CA LYS A 86 1.39 23.96 6.11
C LYS A 86 -0.05 24.26 6.51
N PHE A 87 -0.65 25.23 5.83
CA PHE A 87 -2.07 25.56 6.00
C PHE A 87 -2.95 24.37 5.58
N CYS A 88 -3.90 24.00 6.43
CA CYS A 88 -4.83 22.88 6.19
C CYS A 88 -6.29 23.35 6.07
N GLY A 89 -6.61 24.55 6.57
CA GLY A 89 -7.96 25.10 6.50
C GLY A 89 -8.21 26.13 7.59
N TYR A 90 -9.41 26.71 7.56
CA TYR A 90 -9.91 27.64 8.58
C TYR A 90 -11.35 27.29 8.92
N TRP A 91 -11.84 27.81 10.03
CA TRP A 91 -13.24 27.69 10.44
C TRP A 91 -13.74 29.01 11.03
N ASN A 92 -15.06 29.17 11.08
CA ASN A 92 -15.76 30.25 11.75
C ASN A 92 -17.02 29.68 12.40
N ASP A 93 -17.27 30.04 13.65
CA ASP A 93 -18.55 29.82 14.32
C ASP A 93 -19.35 31.10 14.06
N ASN A 94 -20.27 31.06 13.10
CA ASN A 94 -21.20 32.17 12.91
C ASN A 94 -22.60 31.62 12.68
N SER A 95 -23.46 31.89 13.66
CA SER A 95 -24.87 31.48 13.67
C SER A 95 -25.71 32.05 12.51
N ASN A 96 -25.21 33.07 11.78
CA ASN A 96 -25.92 33.71 10.66
C ASN A 96 -25.30 33.42 9.27
N GLY A 97 -24.25 32.58 9.19
CA GLY A 97 -23.65 32.14 7.92
C GLY A 97 -22.72 33.16 7.23
N ALA A 98 -22.47 34.32 7.84
CA ALA A 98 -21.48 35.29 7.36
C ALA A 98 -20.05 34.89 7.78
N SER A 99 -19.04 35.35 7.03
CA SER A 99 -17.63 35.12 7.37
C SER A 99 -17.21 36.06 8.51
N ASN A 100 -16.70 35.48 9.61
CA ASN A 100 -16.10 36.26 10.70
C ASN A 100 -14.77 36.89 10.28
N TRP A 101 -14.17 36.39 9.21
CA TRP A 101 -12.86 36.83 8.73
C TRP A 101 -12.96 38.04 7.82
N TYR A 102 -12.03 38.98 7.98
CA TYR A 102 -11.86 40.12 7.07
C TYR A 102 -11.49 39.65 5.64
N TRP A 103 -10.83 38.48 5.54
CA TRP A 103 -10.68 37.69 4.33
C TRP A 103 -10.53 36.20 4.69
N ALA A 104 -10.95 35.31 3.79
CA ALA A 104 -10.77 33.87 3.96
C ALA A 104 -9.26 33.53 4.09
N PRO A 105 -8.80 32.98 5.23
CA PRO A 105 -7.41 32.62 5.42
C PRO A 105 -6.93 31.55 4.43
N GLY A 106 -5.69 31.66 3.99
CA GLY A 106 -5.06 30.71 3.07
C GLY A 106 -3.58 30.45 3.38
N PRO A 107 -2.88 29.68 2.51
CA PRO A 107 -1.48 29.30 2.72
C PRO A 107 -0.50 30.46 2.93
N ARG A 108 -0.81 31.65 2.43
CA ARG A 108 0.04 32.85 2.55
C ARG A 108 -0.09 33.55 3.91
N ASP A 109 -1.15 33.27 4.65
CA ASP A 109 -1.44 33.84 5.96
C ASP A 109 -0.73 33.09 7.10
N VAL A 110 -0.07 31.97 6.78
CA VAL A 110 0.74 31.19 7.72
C VAL A 110 2.20 31.66 7.67
N PRO A 111 2.84 31.96 8.81
CA PRO A 111 4.22 32.43 8.83
C PRO A 111 5.22 31.30 8.50
N PRO A 112 6.12 31.51 7.52
CA PRO A 112 7.30 30.65 7.35
C PRO A 112 8.21 30.64 8.60
N PRO A 113 9.19 29.73 8.69
CA PRO A 113 10.20 29.75 9.75
C PRO A 113 10.87 31.14 9.88
N GLY A 114 11.02 31.61 11.11
CA GLY A 114 11.60 32.92 11.45
C GLY A 114 10.73 34.13 11.09
N CYS A 115 9.49 33.93 10.64
CA CYS A 115 8.60 35.01 10.20
C CYS A 115 7.40 35.21 11.15
N LYS A 116 6.72 36.35 10.95
CA LYS A 116 5.42 36.64 11.56
C LYS A 116 4.39 37.01 10.50
N ARG A 117 3.13 36.68 10.77
CA ARG A 117 1.97 37.02 9.94
C ARG A 117 0.88 37.65 10.81
N THR A 118 0.03 38.45 10.19
CA THR A 118 -1.09 39.12 10.86
C THR A 118 -2.35 38.93 10.05
N ILE A 119 -3.43 38.54 10.72
CA ILE A 119 -4.76 38.33 10.16
C ILE A 119 -5.79 39.05 11.02
N TYR A 120 -6.97 39.29 10.46
CA TYR A 120 -8.01 40.13 11.07
C TYR A 120 -9.37 39.44 11.03
N LEU A 121 -10.12 39.59 12.11
CA LEU A 121 -11.54 39.27 12.17
C LEU A 121 -12.37 40.54 12.04
N LEU A 122 -13.45 40.43 11.29
CA LEU A 122 -14.45 41.47 11.04
C LEU A 122 -15.59 41.44 12.07
N ASP A 123 -15.87 40.27 12.67
CA ASP A 123 -16.99 40.06 13.59
C ASP A 123 -16.54 39.69 15.01
N ASP A 124 -17.42 39.87 15.99
CA ASP A 124 -17.21 39.63 17.41
C ASP A 124 -17.38 38.15 17.83
N ASP A 125 -17.26 37.20 16.90
CA ASP A 125 -17.55 35.77 17.12
C ASP A 125 -16.30 34.87 17.03
N LYS A 126 -16.44 33.54 17.13
CA LYS A 126 -15.32 32.59 17.14
C LYS A 126 -14.82 32.21 15.75
N ALA A 127 -13.52 32.02 15.60
CA ALA A 127 -12.94 31.47 14.38
C ALA A 127 -11.60 30.80 14.64
N GLY A 128 -11.05 30.10 13.64
CA GLY A 128 -9.72 29.51 13.80
C GLY A 128 -9.03 28.99 12.54
N LEU A 129 -7.79 28.53 12.70
CA LEU A 129 -6.93 27.97 11.66
C LEU A 129 -6.46 26.56 12.00
N PHE A 130 -6.35 25.71 10.98
CA PHE A 130 -5.73 24.37 11.05
C PHE A 130 -4.39 24.37 10.32
N LEU A 131 -3.33 23.97 11.02
CA LEU A 131 -1.95 23.93 10.50
C LEU A 131 -1.33 22.53 10.70
N LYS A 132 -0.53 22.09 9.74
CA LYS A 132 0.43 20.96 9.88
C LYS A 132 1.78 21.52 10.28
N VAL A 133 2.43 20.90 11.26
CA VAL A 133 3.81 21.17 11.66
C VAL A 133 4.70 20.10 11.04
N LEU A 134 5.65 20.53 10.23
CA LEU A 134 6.63 19.67 9.58
C LEU A 134 8.01 19.93 10.18
N ASP A 135 8.93 19.00 9.95
CA ASP A 135 10.34 19.17 10.32
C ASP A 135 10.97 20.36 9.59
N THR A 136 12.23 20.66 9.93
CA THR A 136 12.94 21.82 9.38
C THR A 136 13.09 21.75 7.85
N ASN A 137 13.08 20.54 7.29
CA ASN A 137 13.20 20.30 5.85
C ASN A 137 11.84 20.24 5.14
N GLY A 138 10.73 20.22 5.88
CA GLY A 138 9.38 20.09 5.34
C GLY A 138 9.06 18.70 4.79
N LEU A 139 9.85 17.69 5.14
CA LEU A 139 9.75 16.31 4.65
C LEU A 139 8.91 15.46 5.60
N ASP A 140 9.11 15.61 6.91
CA ASP A 140 8.46 14.80 7.93
C ASP A 140 7.33 15.58 8.59
N GLN A 141 6.13 14.99 8.68
CA GLN A 141 5.06 15.59 9.47
C GLN A 141 5.26 15.29 10.96
N LEU A 142 5.56 16.33 11.75
CA LEU A 142 5.78 16.25 13.19
C LEU A 142 4.51 16.39 14.02
N GLY A 143 3.50 17.09 13.50
CA GLY A 143 2.24 17.30 14.22
C GLY A 143 1.27 18.23 13.51
N PHE A 144 0.29 18.71 14.28
CA PHE A 144 -0.74 19.65 13.82
C PHE A 144 -0.94 20.74 14.88
N ALA A 145 -1.37 21.93 14.50
CA ALA A 145 -1.77 23.00 15.40
C ALA A 145 -3.17 23.52 15.02
N ASN A 146 -4.06 23.66 16.00
CA ASN A 146 -5.31 24.41 15.86
C ASN A 146 -5.20 25.69 16.67
N MET A 147 -5.61 26.79 16.06
CA MET A 147 -5.62 28.10 16.68
C MET A 147 -7.06 28.60 16.67
N SER A 148 -7.64 28.88 17.83
CA SER A 148 -8.98 29.46 17.95
C SER A 148 -8.90 30.88 18.49
N PHE A 149 -9.80 31.74 18.02
CA PHE A 149 -9.86 33.16 18.34
C PHE A 149 -11.30 33.51 18.70
N GLN A 150 -11.50 34.25 19.78
CA GLN A 150 -12.82 34.75 20.19
C GLN A 150 -12.77 36.23 20.53
N ASN A 151 -13.77 36.98 20.08
CA ASN A 151 -13.96 38.38 20.47
C ASN A 151 -15.30 38.69 21.16
N GLY A 152 -16.15 37.68 21.40
CA GLY A 152 -17.45 37.85 22.05
C GLY A 152 -17.36 37.68 23.57
N GLY A 153 -17.38 38.78 24.32
CA GLY A 153 -17.21 38.80 25.78
C GLY A 153 -15.82 39.29 26.19
N THR A 154 -15.07 38.50 26.98
CA THR A 154 -13.66 38.75 27.29
C THR A 154 -12.80 38.21 26.14
N PRO A 155 -12.03 39.03 25.41
CA PRO A 155 -11.20 38.56 24.31
C PRO A 155 -10.22 37.49 24.79
N SER A 156 -10.22 36.33 24.13
CA SER A 156 -9.37 35.19 24.46
C SER A 156 -8.80 34.57 23.19
N ALA A 157 -7.49 34.32 23.19
CA ALA A 157 -6.90 33.37 22.26
C ALA A 157 -7.20 31.99 22.84
N GLU A 158 -8.25 31.32 22.38
CA GLU A 158 -8.61 30.02 22.92
C GLU A 158 -7.70 28.94 22.29
N GLY A 159 -6.82 28.35 23.09
CA GLY A 159 -6.25 27.05 22.73
C GLY A 159 -7.33 25.99 22.94
N SER A 160 -8.20 25.79 21.94
CA SER A 160 -9.39 24.91 21.94
C SER A 160 -10.17 24.90 23.28
N PRO A 161 -11.36 25.54 23.37
CA PRO A 161 -12.38 24.95 24.23
C PRO A 161 -12.56 23.52 23.75
N ASP A 162 -12.72 22.61 24.67
CA ASP A 162 -13.77 21.60 24.51
C ASP A 162 -13.86 20.95 23.13
N ASP A 163 -12.80 20.24 22.74
CA ASP A 163 -13.04 18.94 22.14
C ASP A 163 -11.84 18.03 22.41
N SER A 164 -12.13 16.87 22.95
CA SER A 164 -11.22 15.81 23.41
C SER A 164 -10.36 15.20 22.28
N ASN A 165 -10.20 15.88 21.13
CA ASN A 165 -10.38 15.19 19.88
C ASN A 165 -9.51 15.50 18.66
N ASN A 166 -8.52 16.41 18.68
CA ASN A 166 -7.72 16.64 17.44
C ASN A 166 -6.21 16.36 17.52
N GLY A 167 -5.67 15.90 18.66
CA GLY A 167 -4.29 15.41 18.69
C GLY A 167 -3.26 16.44 18.25
N LEU A 168 -3.53 17.69 18.59
CA LEU A 168 -2.79 18.87 18.14
C LEU A 168 -1.70 19.22 19.15
N VAL A 169 -0.59 19.76 18.67
CA VAL A 169 0.23 20.71 19.43
C VAL A 169 -0.67 21.91 19.72
N ALA A 170 -1.18 21.96 20.95
CA ALA A 170 -2.02 23.05 21.40
C ALA A 170 -1.20 24.33 21.42
N ALA A 171 -1.78 25.33 20.78
CA ALA A 171 -1.40 26.72 20.85
C ALA A 171 -1.20 27.30 22.26
N GLY A 172 -2.01 26.82 23.19
CA GLY A 172 -2.17 27.48 24.47
C GLY A 172 -2.87 28.83 24.33
N LEU A 173 -3.44 29.27 25.44
CA LEU A 173 -3.88 30.66 25.63
C LEU A 173 -2.64 31.55 25.76
N GLN A 174 -2.63 32.68 25.04
CA GLN A 174 -1.52 33.63 25.01
C GLN A 174 -1.99 35.05 25.36
N ARG A 175 -1.04 35.91 25.74
CA ARG A 175 -1.28 37.26 26.26
C ARG A 175 -2.12 38.10 25.30
N TYR A 176 -3.16 38.75 25.83
CA TYR A 176 -3.92 39.77 25.12
C TYR A 176 -3.76 41.13 25.81
N HIS A 177 -3.78 42.21 25.02
CA HIS A 177 -3.88 43.59 25.50
C HIS A 177 -5.21 44.17 25.03
N ARG A 178 -5.94 44.83 25.93
CA ARG A 178 -7.19 45.52 25.63
C ARG A 178 -6.93 47.02 25.56
N ASP A 179 -7.19 47.60 24.40
CA ASP A 179 -7.47 49.03 24.27
C ASP A 179 -8.94 49.23 23.90
N VAL A 180 -9.48 50.42 24.15
CA VAL A 180 -10.92 50.75 24.23
C VAL A 180 -11.71 50.50 22.92
N VAL A 181 -11.04 50.10 21.82
CA VAL A 181 -11.63 50.00 20.47
C VAL A 181 -11.34 48.67 19.75
N ALA A 182 -10.26 47.94 20.10
CA ALA A 182 -9.87 46.68 19.45
C ALA A 182 -9.02 45.79 20.37
N ALA A 183 -9.13 44.47 20.23
CA ALA A 183 -8.25 43.51 20.90
C ALA A 183 -7.15 42.99 19.95
N SER A 184 -5.95 42.76 20.48
CA SER A 184 -4.85 42.11 19.75
C SER A 184 -4.43 40.82 20.47
N LEU A 185 -4.36 39.74 19.71
CA LEU A 185 -3.81 38.44 20.14
C LEU A 185 -2.46 38.20 19.49
N GLU A 186 -1.51 37.68 20.24
CA GLU A 186 -0.23 37.24 19.71
C GLU A 186 0.01 35.76 20.05
N TYR A 187 0.48 35.01 19.06
CA TYR A 187 0.60 33.58 19.11
C TYR A 187 1.98 33.11 18.68
N GLN A 188 2.64 32.28 19.50
CA GLN A 188 3.97 31.75 19.23
C GLN A 188 3.93 30.23 19.10
N ILE A 189 4.31 29.74 17.91
CA ILE A 189 4.27 28.31 17.59
C ILE A 189 5.49 27.61 18.16
N GLY A 190 5.28 26.61 19.03
CA GLY A 190 6.30 25.67 19.52
C GLY A 190 6.99 26.05 20.85
N GLU A 191 6.49 27.05 21.57
CA GLU A 191 6.87 27.36 22.96
C GLU A 191 5.95 26.64 23.98
N SER A 192 6.35 26.58 25.25
CA SER A 192 5.57 25.92 26.31
C SER A 192 4.44 26.80 26.86
N ASN A 193 3.24 26.23 26.96
CA ASN A 193 1.98 26.90 27.34
C ASN A 193 1.91 27.30 28.83
N ARG A 194 1.29 28.47 29.16
CA ARG A 194 1.23 29.01 30.53
C ARG A 194 -0.13 29.59 31.02
N ALA A 195 -1.29 29.24 30.44
CA ALA A 195 -2.63 29.68 30.91
C ALA A 195 -3.79 28.68 30.59
N CYS A 196 -4.84 28.62 31.44
CA CYS A 196 -5.96 27.65 31.35
C CYS A 196 -7.35 28.32 31.08
N TRP A 197 -8.28 27.62 30.40
CA TRP A 197 -9.67 28.05 30.12
C TRP A 197 -10.46 28.48 31.37
N ASN A 198 -10.28 27.76 32.48
CA ASN A 198 -11.07 27.95 33.69
C ASN A 198 -10.52 29.04 34.63
N HIS A 199 -9.45 29.74 34.26
CA HIS A 199 -8.66 30.55 35.19
C HIS A 199 -8.75 32.07 35.03
N GLY A 200 -9.80 32.57 34.38
CA GLY A 200 -10.16 33.99 34.38
C GLY A 200 -9.04 34.96 33.96
N ASP A 201 -9.24 36.25 34.24
CA ASP A 201 -8.50 37.39 33.67
C ASP A 201 -7.00 37.53 34.04
N SER A 202 -6.33 36.51 34.59
CA SER A 202 -4.94 36.65 35.09
C SER A 202 -3.86 35.97 34.21
N ASN A 203 -2.85 36.77 33.87
CA ASN A 203 -1.73 36.50 32.97
C ASN A 203 -0.39 36.54 33.73
N ASP A 204 -0.23 35.79 34.82
CA ASP A 204 1.03 35.80 35.59
C ASP A 204 2.04 34.74 35.12
N GLY A 205 1.63 33.81 34.25
CA GLY A 205 2.50 32.77 33.69
C GLY A 205 3.01 31.76 34.73
N SER A 206 2.33 31.63 35.88
CA SER A 206 2.74 30.77 37.00
C SER A 206 2.10 29.37 37.00
N THR A 207 1.08 29.13 36.18
CA THR A 207 0.28 27.90 36.21
C THR A 207 0.47 27.05 34.95
N THR A 208 0.94 25.81 35.13
CA THR A 208 1.02 24.75 34.09
C THR A 208 -0.23 23.88 34.10
N CYS A 209 -0.94 23.77 32.97
CA CYS A 209 -2.18 22.99 32.84
C CYS A 209 -1.91 21.56 32.29
N ASN A 210 -2.51 20.54 32.91
CA ASN A 210 -2.46 19.13 32.47
C ASN A 210 -3.43 18.81 31.30
N GLN A 211 -4.23 19.79 30.88
CA GLN A 211 -5.29 19.67 29.85
C GLN A 211 -4.75 19.67 28.41
N THR A 212 -3.44 19.87 28.23
CA THR A 212 -2.72 19.75 26.94
C THR A 212 -2.30 18.31 26.61
N THR A 213 -2.75 17.34 27.42
CA THR A 213 -2.43 15.93 27.20
C THR A 213 -3.48 15.30 26.29
N PHE A 214 -3.00 14.62 25.24
CA PHE A 214 -3.77 13.68 24.43
C PHE A 214 -4.33 12.55 25.32
N LYS A 215 -5.39 12.80 26.09
CA LYS A 215 -5.86 11.86 27.12
C LYS A 215 -6.74 10.76 26.53
N ASP A 216 -7.38 11.03 25.39
CA ASP A 216 -8.33 10.13 24.75
C ASP A 216 -7.75 9.34 23.57
N LYS A 217 -6.45 9.49 23.25
CA LYS A 217 -5.80 8.74 22.16
C LYS A 217 -5.73 7.26 22.49
N ARG A 218 -6.34 6.44 21.65
CA ARG A 218 -6.35 4.99 21.82
C ARG A 218 -5.22 4.33 21.06
N ALA A 219 -4.95 4.80 19.84
CA ALA A 219 -3.88 4.27 19.01
C ALA A 219 -3.18 5.35 18.18
N LEU A 220 -1.86 5.21 18.05
CA LEU A 220 -1.00 5.90 17.09
C LEU A 220 -0.62 4.90 16.00
N ILE A 221 -0.87 5.25 14.75
CA ILE A 221 -0.61 4.37 13.60
C ILE A 221 0.41 5.03 12.71
N PHE A 222 1.59 4.44 12.67
CA PHE A 222 2.69 4.86 11.84
C PHE A 222 2.73 3.98 10.59
N ILE A 223 2.82 4.62 9.42
CA ILE A 223 2.99 3.98 8.13
C ILE A 223 4.36 4.44 7.61
N GLU A 224 5.32 3.51 7.57
CA GLU A 224 6.67 3.70 7.04
C GLU A 224 6.69 3.09 5.64
N ASN A 225 6.97 3.91 4.62
CA ASN A 225 7.08 3.44 3.25
C ASN A 225 8.52 3.05 2.93
N THR A 226 8.81 1.75 2.83
CA THR A 226 10.15 1.24 2.47
C THR A 226 10.23 0.74 1.02
N ILE A 227 9.21 1.01 0.20
CA ILE A 227 9.20 0.65 -1.23
C ILE A 227 9.46 1.89 -2.10
N PRO A 228 9.98 1.73 -3.34
CA PRO A 228 10.34 2.85 -4.21
C PRO A 228 9.14 3.56 -4.86
N GLU A 229 7.91 3.29 -4.41
CA GLU A 229 6.67 3.85 -4.95
C GLU A 229 5.92 4.67 -3.88
N THR A 230 5.31 5.79 -4.27
CA THR A 230 4.46 6.58 -3.36
C THR A 230 3.18 5.82 -3.01
N LEU A 231 2.91 5.67 -1.71
CA LEU A 231 1.63 5.14 -1.22
C LEU A 231 0.56 6.23 -1.36
N THR A 232 -0.51 5.94 -2.08
CA THR A 232 -1.64 6.87 -2.22
C THR A 232 -2.79 6.41 -1.33
N PHE A 233 -3.33 7.32 -0.52
CA PHE A 233 -4.51 7.02 0.27
C PHE A 233 -5.73 6.71 -0.63
N VAL A 234 -6.53 5.71 -0.27
CA VAL A 234 -7.73 5.32 -1.03
C VAL A 234 -9.00 5.63 -0.26
N LYS A 235 -9.14 5.04 0.92
CA LYS A 235 -10.31 5.15 1.79
C LYS A 235 -9.94 4.69 3.20
N TYR A 236 -10.78 4.99 4.17
CA TYR A 236 -10.71 4.41 5.50
C TYR A 236 -12.02 3.71 5.82
N TRP A 237 -12.01 2.86 6.84
CA TRP A 237 -13.23 2.28 7.39
C TRP A 237 -13.17 2.33 8.91
N ASN A 238 -14.36 2.29 9.52
CA ASN A 238 -14.56 2.28 10.95
C ASN A 238 -15.76 1.40 11.29
N ASP A 239 -15.58 0.49 12.25
CA ASP A 239 -16.68 -0.25 12.88
C ASP A 239 -17.06 0.55 14.12
N ASN A 240 -18.00 1.50 13.99
CA ASN A 240 -18.46 2.28 15.15
C ASN A 240 -19.91 1.93 15.48
N LYS A 241 -20.11 1.19 16.58
CA LYS A 241 -21.46 0.86 17.07
C LYS A 241 -22.26 2.06 17.59
N GLY A 242 -21.65 3.25 17.71
CA GLY A 242 -22.24 4.46 18.29
C GLY A 242 -22.32 5.70 17.38
N GLY A 243 -21.90 5.63 16.11
CA GLY A 243 -22.10 6.71 15.13
C GLY A 243 -21.19 7.95 15.24
N ALA A 244 -20.13 7.93 16.05
CA ALA A 244 -19.14 9.01 16.14
C ALA A 244 -17.92 8.76 15.21
N GLY A 245 -17.12 9.80 14.91
CA GLY A 245 -15.88 9.64 14.15
C GLY A 245 -14.78 8.92 14.96
N ASN A 246 -14.18 7.86 14.42
CA ASN A 246 -13.11 7.09 15.08
C ASN A 246 -11.73 7.76 15.00
N TRP A 247 -11.57 8.72 14.10
CA TRP A 247 -10.30 9.39 13.82
C TRP A 247 -10.23 10.75 14.49
N TYR A 248 -9.05 11.08 15.03
CA TYR A 248 -8.75 12.44 15.48
C TYR A 248 -8.76 13.44 14.32
N ILE A 249 -8.29 13.00 13.14
CA ILE A 249 -8.40 13.73 11.87
C ILE A 249 -8.77 12.68 10.83
N GLU A 250 -9.86 12.90 10.11
CA GLU A 250 -10.30 11.97 9.08
C GLU A 250 -9.24 11.86 7.98
N PRO A 251 -8.77 10.62 7.69
CA PRO A 251 -7.85 10.38 6.59
C PRO A 251 -8.46 10.82 5.26
N ASN A 252 -7.68 11.47 4.42
CA ASN A 252 -8.16 11.99 3.13
C ASN A 252 -7.13 11.81 2.00
N ALA A 253 -7.52 12.19 0.78
CA ALA A 253 -6.74 11.96 -0.43
C ALA A 253 -5.31 12.56 -0.42
N ASP A 254 -5.06 13.58 0.41
CA ASP A 254 -3.73 14.19 0.53
C ASP A 254 -2.77 13.39 1.43
N ASP A 255 -3.24 12.35 2.11
CA ASP A 255 -2.44 11.51 3.00
C ASP A 255 -1.61 10.47 2.23
N THR A 256 -0.78 10.95 1.31
CA THR A 256 0.20 10.14 0.59
C THR A 256 1.47 9.91 1.41
N VAL A 257 2.17 8.81 1.16
CA VAL A 257 3.46 8.47 1.80
C VAL A 257 4.51 8.20 0.71
N PRO A 258 5.37 9.18 0.37
CA PRO A 258 6.44 8.99 -0.60
C PRO A 258 7.45 7.91 -0.16
N PRO A 259 8.32 7.42 -1.08
CA PRO A 259 9.41 6.50 -0.73
C PRO A 259 10.27 7.05 0.39
N ASP A 260 10.68 6.19 1.32
CA ASP A 260 11.50 6.50 2.49
C ASP A 260 10.88 7.52 3.47
N CYS A 261 9.59 7.83 3.32
CA CYS A 261 8.86 8.72 4.21
C CYS A 261 7.97 7.97 5.21
N LYS A 262 7.52 8.71 6.23
CA LYS A 262 6.65 8.19 7.29
C LYS A 262 5.41 9.06 7.46
N ARG A 263 4.27 8.41 7.74
CA ARG A 263 2.99 9.07 8.02
C ARG A 263 2.37 8.58 9.32
N ILE A 264 1.71 9.48 10.06
CA ILE A 264 1.03 9.18 11.32
C ILE A 264 -0.48 9.40 11.18
N PHE A 265 -1.24 8.43 11.67
CA PHE A 265 -2.69 8.50 11.87
C PHE A 265 -3.01 8.27 13.35
N VAL A 266 -4.10 8.87 13.84
CA VAL A 266 -4.42 8.89 15.26
C VAL A 266 -5.89 8.51 15.45
N LEU A 267 -6.15 7.48 16.25
CA LEU A 267 -7.51 7.03 16.59
C LEU A 267 -7.99 7.57 17.94
N LYS A 268 -9.20 8.14 17.93
CA LYS A 268 -9.96 8.62 19.09
C LYS A 268 -10.67 7.48 19.80
N ASP A 269 -11.29 6.58 19.05
CA ASP A 269 -12.17 5.56 19.62
C ASP A 269 -11.45 4.22 19.81
N ASN A 270 -12.09 3.38 20.61
CA ASN A 270 -11.60 2.11 21.11
C ASN A 270 -11.96 0.94 20.18
N ASP A 271 -12.80 1.19 19.18
CA ASP A 271 -13.34 0.20 18.28
C ASP A 271 -12.38 -0.05 17.09
N ARG A 272 -12.86 -0.76 16.05
CA ARG A 272 -12.02 -1.13 14.90
C ARG A 272 -12.00 -0.02 13.86
N ALA A 273 -10.84 0.21 13.28
CA ALA A 273 -10.70 1.04 12.10
C ALA A 273 -9.62 0.47 11.19
N GLY A 274 -9.58 0.97 9.96
CA GLY A 274 -8.49 0.67 9.07
C GLY A 274 -8.32 1.67 7.96
N LEU A 275 -7.15 1.59 7.32
CA LEU A 275 -6.73 2.46 6.24
C LEU A 275 -6.47 1.61 5.01
N TYR A 276 -6.98 2.06 3.87
CA TYR A 276 -6.64 1.51 2.56
C TYR A 276 -5.67 2.45 1.85
N PHE A 277 -4.58 1.88 1.39
CA PHE A 277 -3.59 2.53 0.55
C PHE A 277 -3.45 1.78 -0.75
N LYS A 278 -3.06 2.48 -1.81
CA LYS A 278 -2.66 1.86 -3.06
C LYS A 278 -1.21 2.18 -3.38
N MET A 279 -0.52 1.16 -3.87
CA MET A 279 0.71 1.30 -4.65
C MET A 279 0.41 0.79 -6.05
N ASN A 280 0.46 1.66 -7.07
CA ASN A 280 0.20 1.36 -8.48
C ASN A 280 -1.14 0.64 -8.83
N TYR A 281 -1.34 -0.62 -8.45
CA TYR A 281 -2.49 -1.52 -8.69
C TYR A 281 -2.84 -2.35 -7.45
N ILE A 282 -2.02 -2.27 -6.40
CA ILE A 282 -2.19 -3.01 -5.17
C ILE A 282 -2.85 -2.10 -4.15
N GLU A 283 -4.18 -2.19 -4.01
CA GLU A 283 -4.91 -1.61 -2.90
C GLU A 283 -4.82 -2.55 -1.71
N PHE A 284 -4.04 -2.18 -0.70
CA PHE A 284 -3.87 -2.93 0.51
C PHE A 284 -4.46 -2.19 1.71
N HIS A 285 -4.71 -2.92 2.79
CA HIS A 285 -5.26 -2.32 3.99
C HIS A 285 -4.48 -2.70 5.24
N MET A 286 -4.62 -1.85 6.24
CA MET A 286 -4.13 -2.02 7.60
C MET A 286 -5.31 -1.82 8.53
N SER A 287 -5.58 -2.81 9.37
CA SER A 287 -6.68 -2.83 10.33
C SER A 287 -6.13 -2.78 11.73
N PHE A 288 -6.78 -2.07 12.62
CA PHE A 288 -6.33 -1.95 14.00
C PHE A 288 -7.50 -1.62 14.92
N THR A 289 -7.40 -2.04 16.17
CA THR A 289 -8.38 -1.78 17.23
C THR A 289 -7.65 -1.44 18.51
N CYS A 290 -8.32 -0.75 19.43
CA CYS A 290 -7.73 -0.50 20.74
C CYS A 290 -7.61 -1.81 21.56
N PRO A 291 -6.44 -2.11 22.15
CA PRO A 291 -6.25 -3.31 22.97
C PRO A 291 -7.10 -3.38 24.26
N LYS A 292 -7.78 -2.29 24.63
CA LYS A 292 -8.58 -2.22 25.86
C LYS A 292 -9.87 -3.05 25.80
N MET A 293 -10.40 -3.28 24.59
CA MET A 293 -11.66 -4.00 24.34
C MET A 293 -11.44 -5.34 23.62
N SER A 294 -10.23 -5.60 23.13
CA SER A 294 -9.88 -6.82 22.41
C SER A 294 -8.44 -7.24 22.74
N SER A 295 -8.21 -8.53 22.95
CA SER A 295 -6.87 -9.13 23.12
C SER A 295 -5.99 -9.06 21.86
N ASN A 296 -6.54 -8.53 20.77
CA ASN A 296 -6.00 -8.57 19.41
C ASN A 296 -6.11 -7.15 18.86
N SER A 297 -5.04 -6.52 18.35
CA SER A 297 -5.06 -5.05 18.20
C SER A 297 -4.65 -4.49 16.84
N ALA A 298 -3.99 -5.26 15.98
CA ALA A 298 -3.56 -4.78 14.67
C ALA A 298 -3.22 -5.91 13.70
N GLU A 299 -3.49 -5.68 12.42
CA GLU A 299 -3.09 -6.53 11.29
C GLU A 299 -2.90 -5.68 10.02
N GLY A 300 -2.13 -6.17 9.06
CA GLY A 300 -2.03 -5.51 7.76
C GLY A 300 -1.83 -6.52 6.65
N SER A 301 -2.01 -6.12 5.41
CA SER A 301 -1.77 -6.98 4.23
C SER A 301 -0.37 -7.64 4.12
N PRO A 302 -0.07 -8.58 3.17
CA PRO A 302 1.22 -9.26 3.07
C PRO A 302 2.35 -8.32 2.61
N HIS A 303 2.07 -7.03 2.47
CA HIS A 303 3.03 -5.99 2.12
C HIS A 303 3.21 -4.95 3.23
N THR A 304 2.53 -5.09 4.37
CA THR A 304 2.54 -4.09 5.45
C THR A 304 2.99 -4.73 6.76
N GLY A 305 4.29 -4.89 6.93
CA GLY A 305 4.88 -5.55 8.10
C GLY A 305 4.54 -4.85 9.40
N LEU A 306 3.74 -5.47 10.26
CA LEU A 306 3.44 -4.95 11.58
C LEU A 306 4.63 -5.19 12.53
N GLN A 307 5.08 -4.15 13.23
CA GLN A 307 6.04 -4.28 14.32
C GLN A 307 5.37 -4.72 15.62
N THR A 308 6.15 -5.37 16.49
CA THR A 308 5.74 -5.72 17.86
C THR A 308 5.21 -4.49 18.60
N TYR A 309 4.08 -4.63 19.27
CA TYR A 309 3.41 -3.53 19.98
C TYR A 309 2.97 -4.00 21.38
N SER A 310 2.65 -3.05 22.26
CA SER A 310 2.12 -3.40 23.59
C SER A 310 0.63 -3.73 23.50
N GLY A 311 0.21 -4.87 24.04
CA GLY A 311 -1.21 -5.28 24.13
C GLY A 311 -1.98 -4.55 25.23
N SER A 312 -1.32 -3.63 25.95
CA SER A 312 -1.91 -2.81 26.99
C SER A 312 -1.26 -1.42 27.02
N GLY A 313 -1.96 -0.43 27.58
CA GLY A 313 -1.52 0.96 27.58
C GLY A 313 -2.38 1.86 26.70
N THR A 314 -2.28 3.17 26.92
CA THR A 314 -3.03 4.17 26.15
C THR A 314 -2.17 5.43 26.05
N PRO A 315 -1.80 5.87 24.83
CA PRO A 315 -2.07 5.23 23.54
C PRO A 315 -1.25 3.95 23.34
N VAL A 316 -1.74 3.05 22.49
CA VAL A 316 -0.91 2.00 21.88
C VAL A 316 -0.33 2.50 20.57
N THR A 317 0.87 2.05 20.22
CA THR A 317 1.54 2.45 18.99
C THR A 317 1.64 1.25 18.06
N PHE A 318 1.13 1.41 16.84
CA PHE A 318 1.27 0.47 15.74
C PHE A 318 2.20 1.08 14.69
N THR A 319 3.19 0.30 14.25
CA THR A 319 4.06 0.71 13.15
C THR A 319 3.98 -0.34 12.05
N TYR A 320 3.45 0.07 10.91
CA TYR A 320 3.41 -0.71 9.68
C TYR A 320 4.57 -0.29 8.78
N ARG A 321 5.42 -1.25 8.41
CA ARG A 321 6.48 -1.10 7.42
C ARG A 321 6.03 -1.65 6.07
N VAL A 322 5.63 -0.76 5.18
CA VAL A 322 5.17 -1.13 3.84
C VAL A 322 6.35 -1.51 2.99
N GLY A 323 6.31 -2.71 2.40
CA GLY A 323 7.44 -3.37 1.74
C GLY A 323 8.02 -4.54 2.51
N THR A 324 7.64 -4.69 3.79
CA THR A 324 7.96 -5.87 4.59
C THR A 324 6.75 -6.80 4.66
N PRO A 325 6.92 -8.13 4.54
CA PRO A 325 5.82 -9.06 4.72
C PRO A 325 5.12 -8.89 6.06
N ASN A 326 3.79 -8.81 6.07
CA ASN A 326 3.06 -8.92 7.34
C ASN A 326 2.96 -10.37 7.77
N LEU A 327 3.34 -10.60 9.02
CA LEU A 327 3.40 -11.90 9.67
C LEU A 327 2.54 -11.91 10.95
N ALA A 328 1.80 -10.82 11.21
CA ALA A 328 0.88 -10.72 12.34
C ALA A 328 -0.57 -10.92 11.88
N CYS A 329 -1.31 -11.76 12.58
CA CYS A 329 -2.76 -11.91 12.43
C CYS A 329 -3.46 -11.44 13.71
N TRP A 330 -4.78 -11.19 13.66
CA TRP A 330 -5.58 -10.89 14.86
C TRP A 330 -5.28 -11.86 16.00
N SER A 331 -5.24 -13.16 15.72
CA SER A 331 -4.96 -14.20 16.71
C SER A 331 -3.49 -14.28 17.17
N SER A 332 -2.58 -13.51 16.56
CA SER A 332 -1.16 -13.47 16.93
C SER A 332 -0.87 -12.57 18.15
N GLY A 333 -1.88 -11.86 18.66
CA GLY A 333 -1.74 -10.94 19.79
C GLY A 333 -0.74 -9.83 19.47
N THR A 334 0.23 -9.60 20.36
CA THR A 334 1.28 -8.56 20.23
C THR A 334 2.46 -8.97 19.35
N SER A 335 2.45 -10.18 18.80
CA SER A 335 3.58 -10.75 18.06
C SER A 335 3.35 -10.70 16.55
N ASN A 336 4.41 -10.40 15.80
CA ASN A 336 4.49 -10.54 14.35
C ASN A 336 5.19 -11.85 13.92
N SER A 337 5.05 -12.91 14.72
CA SER A 337 5.84 -14.14 14.56
C SER A 337 5.52 -15.00 13.35
N GLY A 338 4.54 -14.64 12.50
CA GLY A 338 4.23 -15.38 11.26
C GLY A 338 3.50 -16.70 11.47
N LYS A 339 3.17 -17.05 12.72
CA LYS A 339 2.59 -18.35 13.08
C LYS A 339 1.10 -18.50 12.75
N THR A 340 0.42 -17.42 12.38
CA THR A 340 -1.01 -17.49 12.05
C THR A 340 -1.29 -16.75 10.75
N VAL A 341 -1.95 -17.44 9.83
CA VAL A 341 -2.33 -16.91 8.52
C VAL A 341 -3.65 -16.16 8.67
N CYS A 342 -3.67 -14.89 8.28
CA CYS A 342 -4.90 -14.10 8.24
C CYS A 342 -5.38 -13.98 6.78
N PRO A 343 -6.53 -14.57 6.42
CA PRO A 343 -7.09 -14.40 5.07
C PRO A 343 -7.44 -12.94 4.75
N GLN A 344 -7.73 -12.14 5.77
CA GLN A 344 -8.06 -10.71 5.65
C GLN A 344 -6.82 -9.89 5.32
N THR A 345 -5.65 -10.33 5.78
CA THR A 345 -4.37 -9.73 5.43
C THR A 345 -3.87 -10.14 4.06
N LEU A 346 -4.66 -10.76 3.19
CA LEU A 346 -4.29 -10.97 1.80
C LEU A 346 -4.67 -9.71 1.01
N VAL A 347 -3.70 -9.03 0.39
CA VAL A 347 -4.10 -8.11 -0.68
C VAL A 347 -4.46 -8.97 -1.86
N LEU A 348 -5.70 -8.88 -2.31
CA LEU A 348 -6.06 -9.37 -3.64
C LEU A 348 -6.53 -8.21 -4.51
N PRO A 349 -5.66 -7.65 -5.35
CA PRO A 349 -6.05 -6.97 -6.57
C PRO A 349 -5.36 -7.63 -7.77
N PHE A 350 -4.93 -8.88 -7.61
CA PHE A 350 -4.41 -9.71 -8.68
C PHE A 350 -5.49 -10.68 -9.08
N ASP A 351 -5.87 -10.61 -10.34
CA ASP A 351 -6.66 -11.66 -10.94
C ASP A 351 -5.72 -12.86 -11.12
N LEU A 352 -5.55 -13.67 -10.06
CA LEU A 352 -4.61 -14.81 -10.00
C LEU A 352 -4.82 -15.78 -11.17
N ARG A 353 -6.07 -15.85 -11.64
CA ARG A 353 -6.52 -16.62 -12.80
C ARG A 353 -5.86 -16.17 -14.11
N ARG A 354 -5.23 -14.98 -14.16
CA ARG A 354 -4.60 -14.39 -15.35
C ARG A 354 -3.40 -13.49 -15.03
N TRP A 355 -2.62 -13.86 -14.02
CA TRP A 355 -1.60 -12.97 -13.47
C TRP A 355 -0.49 -12.66 -14.49
N MET A 356 -0.08 -13.60 -15.35
CA MET A 356 0.95 -13.35 -16.37
C MET A 356 0.48 -12.29 -17.36
N GLY A 357 -0.77 -12.38 -17.81
CA GLY A 357 -1.40 -11.36 -18.66
C GLY A 357 -1.46 -9.99 -17.98
N LYS A 358 -1.84 -9.94 -16.70
CA LYS A 358 -1.88 -8.69 -15.94
C LYS A 358 -0.52 -8.04 -15.73
N VAL A 359 0.49 -8.83 -15.40
CA VAL A 359 1.86 -8.32 -15.28
C VAL A 359 2.33 -7.81 -16.64
N ASN A 360 2.03 -8.50 -17.74
CA ASN A 360 2.38 -8.06 -19.09
C ASN A 360 1.71 -6.74 -19.51
N GLU A 361 0.40 -6.59 -19.26
CA GLU A 361 -0.37 -5.38 -19.56
C GLU A 361 0.26 -4.14 -18.90
N LYS A 362 0.82 -4.32 -17.69
CA LYS A 362 1.33 -3.22 -16.88
C LYS A 362 2.83 -2.98 -17.02
N TYR A 363 3.62 -4.05 -17.15
CA TYR A 363 5.07 -4.00 -17.15
C TYR A 363 5.59 -4.45 -18.51
N ALA A 364 5.86 -3.48 -19.39
CA ALA A 364 6.25 -3.74 -20.78
C ALA A 364 7.47 -4.66 -20.94
N GLY A 365 8.33 -4.75 -19.93
CA GLY A 365 9.49 -5.65 -19.91
C GLY A 365 9.17 -7.11 -19.59
N PHE A 366 7.99 -7.43 -19.06
CA PHE A 366 7.65 -8.81 -18.65
C PHE A 366 7.70 -9.80 -19.82
N LYS A 367 7.17 -9.42 -20.98
CA LYS A 367 7.21 -10.26 -22.19
C LYS A 367 8.62 -10.65 -22.64
N ASN A 368 9.64 -9.89 -22.24
CA ASN A 368 11.04 -10.15 -22.59
C ASN A 368 11.72 -11.12 -21.62
N GLN A 369 11.09 -11.43 -20.49
CA GLN A 369 11.60 -12.42 -19.55
C GLN A 369 11.61 -13.80 -20.23
N LYS A 370 12.73 -14.51 -20.06
CA LYS A 370 12.89 -15.89 -20.49
C LYS A 370 12.24 -16.83 -19.49
N LEU A 371 11.80 -18.02 -19.91
CA LEU A 371 11.22 -19.03 -19.01
C LEU A 371 12.10 -19.27 -17.77
N ARG A 372 13.44 -19.37 -17.95
CA ARG A 372 14.40 -19.55 -16.85
C ARG A 372 14.55 -18.37 -15.89
N GLN A 373 14.06 -17.19 -16.27
CA GLN A 373 14.15 -15.96 -15.47
C GLN A 373 12.88 -15.70 -14.68
N LEU A 374 11.80 -16.43 -14.94
CA LEU A 374 10.54 -16.25 -14.24
C LEU A 374 10.61 -16.88 -12.84
N PHE A 375 9.85 -16.30 -11.91
CA PHE A 375 9.36 -17.03 -10.75
C PHE A 375 8.03 -17.68 -11.14
N ILE A 376 7.97 -19.00 -11.22
CA ILE A 376 6.78 -19.76 -11.64
C ILE A 376 6.25 -20.51 -10.43
N PRO A 377 5.02 -20.21 -9.98
CA PRO A 377 4.43 -20.93 -8.86
C PRO A 377 3.88 -22.28 -9.35
N GLY A 378 4.08 -23.35 -8.58
CA GLY A 378 3.64 -24.68 -8.95
C GLY A 378 3.23 -25.56 -7.78
N THR A 379 2.71 -26.73 -8.13
CA THR A 379 2.19 -27.71 -7.18
C THR A 379 2.97 -29.02 -7.24
N HIS A 380 3.36 -29.51 -6.06
CA HIS A 380 4.00 -30.81 -5.91
C HIS A 380 2.94 -31.91 -5.94
N ASP A 381 3.22 -33.02 -6.65
CA ASP A 381 2.29 -34.16 -6.76
C ASP A 381 0.86 -33.71 -7.09
N ALA A 382 0.73 -32.90 -8.14
CA ALA A 382 -0.44 -32.05 -8.35
C ALA A 382 -1.78 -32.81 -8.46
N ALA A 383 -1.73 -34.10 -8.78
CA ALA A 383 -2.87 -35.01 -8.88
C ALA A 383 -3.42 -35.49 -7.53
N CYS A 384 -2.70 -35.27 -6.43
CA CYS A 384 -2.99 -35.89 -5.14
C CYS A 384 -3.93 -35.05 -4.27
N TYR A 385 -5.09 -34.64 -4.83
CA TYR A 385 -6.07 -33.76 -4.17
C TYR A 385 -7.34 -34.43 -3.64
N ASN A 386 -7.60 -35.69 -4.00
CA ASN A 386 -8.83 -36.39 -3.61
C ASN A 386 -8.52 -37.84 -3.22
N ASN A 387 -7.66 -38.01 -2.21
CA ASN A 387 -7.21 -39.31 -1.76
C ASN A 387 -7.99 -39.78 -0.53
N SER A 388 -8.52 -41.00 -0.60
CA SER A 388 -9.19 -41.65 0.52
C SER A 388 -8.43 -42.91 0.94
N GLY A 389 -8.40 -43.18 2.25
CA GLY A 389 -7.78 -44.37 2.80
C GLY A 389 -6.75 -44.09 3.90
N VAL A 390 -6.17 -45.16 4.44
CA VAL A 390 -5.23 -45.07 5.57
C VAL A 390 -3.93 -44.34 5.23
N ALA A 391 -3.56 -44.28 3.95
CA ALA A 391 -2.35 -43.61 3.47
C ALA A 391 -2.54 -42.10 3.19
N THR A 392 -3.77 -41.58 3.22
CA THR A 392 -4.08 -40.17 2.93
C THR A 392 -3.15 -39.18 3.64
N PRO A 393 -2.79 -39.35 4.94
CA PRO A 393 -1.89 -38.41 5.62
C PRO A 393 -0.50 -38.26 4.99
N TRP A 394 -0.03 -39.24 4.21
CA TRP A 394 1.28 -39.23 3.55
C TRP A 394 1.20 -39.05 2.03
N VAL A 395 0.01 -39.20 1.45
CA VAL A 395 -0.20 -39.24 0.00
C VAL A 395 -0.92 -37.99 -0.51
N GLN A 396 -1.80 -37.38 0.31
CA GLN A 396 -2.51 -36.18 -0.10
C GLN A 396 -1.59 -34.96 0.04
N THR A 397 -1.16 -34.44 -1.10
CA THR A 397 -0.32 -33.23 -1.18
C THR A 397 -1.10 -32.01 -1.60
N GLN A 398 -2.31 -32.17 -2.14
CA GLN A 398 -3.15 -31.04 -2.55
C GLN A 398 -4.56 -31.15 -1.93
N GLN A 399 -5.29 -30.03 -1.93
CA GLN A 399 -6.65 -29.96 -1.39
C GLN A 399 -7.71 -29.65 -2.44
N VAL A 400 -7.28 -29.19 -3.62
CA VAL A 400 -8.16 -28.80 -4.72
C VAL A 400 -7.67 -29.39 -6.04
N ASN A 401 -8.58 -29.57 -6.98
CA ASN A 401 -8.31 -30.19 -8.29
C ASN A 401 -7.38 -29.33 -9.17
N PHE A 402 -6.98 -29.82 -10.35
CA PHE A 402 -6.09 -29.09 -11.25
C PHE A 402 -6.65 -27.73 -11.68
N HIS A 403 -7.96 -27.66 -11.97
CA HIS A 403 -8.61 -26.40 -12.34
C HIS A 403 -8.52 -25.36 -11.22
N ASP A 404 -8.87 -25.76 -10.00
CA ASP A 404 -8.85 -24.87 -8.85
C ASP A 404 -7.41 -24.46 -8.48
N GLN A 405 -6.41 -25.33 -8.66
CA GLN A 405 -4.99 -24.95 -8.57
C GLN A 405 -4.62 -23.85 -9.59
N LEU A 406 -5.09 -23.95 -10.85
CA LEU A 406 -4.90 -22.91 -11.87
C LEU A 406 -5.60 -21.61 -11.49
N MET A 407 -6.76 -21.69 -10.85
CA MET A 407 -7.56 -20.55 -10.39
C MET A 407 -6.90 -19.83 -9.21
N LEU A 408 -6.16 -20.54 -8.36
CA LEU A 408 -5.27 -20.00 -7.33
C LEU A 408 -3.97 -19.40 -7.92
N GLY A 409 -3.64 -19.73 -9.17
CA GLY A 409 -2.57 -19.10 -9.94
C GLY A 409 -1.37 -19.99 -10.28
N ALA A 410 -1.43 -21.29 -9.95
CA ALA A 410 -0.39 -22.25 -10.30
C ALA A 410 -0.17 -22.29 -11.83
N ARG A 411 1.09 -22.37 -12.26
CA ARG A 411 1.47 -22.47 -13.69
C ARG A 411 2.48 -23.58 -13.96
N TYR A 412 2.85 -24.32 -12.93
CA TYR A 412 3.68 -25.53 -13.04
C TYR A 412 3.03 -26.66 -12.25
N PHE A 413 2.97 -27.85 -12.86
CA PHE A 413 2.37 -29.04 -12.26
C PHE A 413 3.38 -30.18 -12.31
N ASP A 414 3.80 -30.69 -11.15
CA ASP A 414 4.49 -31.98 -11.05
C ASP A 414 3.44 -33.09 -11.16
N VAL A 415 3.44 -33.82 -12.26
CA VAL A 415 2.44 -34.85 -12.57
C VAL A 415 3.16 -36.19 -12.72
N ARG A 416 2.69 -37.20 -11.99
CA ARG A 416 3.32 -38.53 -11.95
C ARG A 416 2.39 -39.59 -12.54
N PRO A 417 2.51 -39.92 -13.85
CA PRO A 417 1.61 -40.84 -14.52
C PRO A 417 1.77 -42.28 -14.04
N LYS A 418 0.65 -42.98 -13.92
CA LYS A 418 0.60 -44.42 -13.70
C LYS A 418 -0.27 -45.08 -14.75
N TYR A 419 0.17 -46.20 -15.29
CA TYR A 419 -0.68 -47.05 -16.11
C TYR A 419 -1.46 -48.01 -15.21
N VAL A 420 -2.78 -47.82 -15.14
CA VAL A 420 -3.66 -48.45 -14.15
C VAL A 420 -4.50 -49.53 -14.82
N HIS A 421 -4.63 -50.68 -14.17
CA HIS A 421 -5.56 -51.74 -14.56
C HIS A 421 -6.92 -51.48 -13.94
N GLU A 422 -7.97 -51.35 -14.75
CA GLU A 422 -9.33 -51.04 -14.29
C GLU A 422 -10.20 -52.29 -14.09
N GLY A 423 -9.65 -53.49 -14.34
CA GLY A 423 -10.40 -54.74 -14.38
C GLY A 423 -10.78 -55.12 -15.81
N GLU A 424 -11.28 -56.35 -16.01
CA GLU A 424 -11.70 -56.91 -17.32
C GLU A 424 -10.75 -56.67 -18.53
N GLY A 425 -9.44 -56.47 -18.27
CA GLY A 425 -8.45 -56.19 -19.31
C GLY A 425 -8.42 -54.74 -19.79
N GLU A 426 -9.18 -53.84 -19.16
CA GLU A 426 -9.17 -52.41 -19.41
C GLU A 426 -8.02 -51.72 -18.66
N TRP A 427 -7.43 -50.75 -19.33
CA TRP A 427 -6.30 -49.97 -18.83
C TRP A 427 -6.53 -48.50 -19.07
N SER A 428 -6.13 -47.68 -18.10
CA SER A 428 -6.27 -46.25 -18.17
C SER A 428 -5.00 -45.53 -17.72
N HIS A 429 -4.94 -44.25 -18.07
CA HIS A 429 -3.87 -43.36 -17.65
C HIS A 429 -4.32 -42.62 -16.38
N GLY A 430 -3.81 -43.08 -15.24
CA GLY A 430 -4.02 -42.45 -13.93
C GLY A 430 -2.77 -41.74 -13.43
N PHE A 431 -2.78 -41.38 -12.15
CA PHE A 431 -1.62 -40.82 -11.45
C PHE A 431 -1.30 -41.60 -10.18
N HIS A 432 -0.13 -41.33 -9.58
CA HIS A 432 0.28 -41.98 -8.34
C HIS A 432 1.13 -41.09 -7.44
N HIS A 433 1.26 -41.52 -6.19
CA HIS A 433 2.24 -41.03 -5.23
C HIS A 433 3.01 -42.23 -4.68
N GLY A 434 4.25 -42.43 -5.16
CA GLY A 434 5.00 -43.65 -4.86
C GLY A 434 4.21 -44.90 -5.28
N PRO A 435 3.96 -45.89 -4.40
CA PRO A 435 3.24 -47.10 -4.76
C PRO A 435 1.72 -46.90 -4.90
N ILE A 436 1.17 -45.78 -4.41
CA ILE A 436 -0.27 -45.57 -4.27
C ILE A 436 -0.84 -44.88 -5.51
N THR A 437 -1.77 -45.55 -6.20
CA THR A 437 -2.59 -44.91 -7.25
C THR A 437 -3.54 -43.91 -6.60
N VAL A 438 -3.63 -42.71 -7.18
CA VAL A 438 -4.55 -41.66 -6.72
C VAL A 438 -5.80 -41.58 -7.60
N ALA A 439 -6.86 -40.95 -7.11
CA ALA A 439 -8.16 -40.93 -7.79
C ALA A 439 -8.18 -40.10 -9.08
N ALA A 440 -7.30 -39.12 -9.22
CA ALA A 440 -7.23 -38.26 -10.39
C ALA A 440 -6.70 -39.02 -11.62
N THR A 441 -7.27 -38.70 -12.79
CA THR A 441 -6.97 -39.35 -14.07
C THR A 441 -6.39 -38.38 -15.10
N LEU A 442 -5.79 -38.91 -16.17
CA LEU A 442 -5.33 -38.09 -17.29
C LEU A 442 -6.48 -37.29 -17.92
N ASP A 443 -7.70 -37.85 -17.97
CA ASP A 443 -8.89 -37.17 -18.47
C ASP A 443 -9.31 -35.99 -17.57
N ASP A 444 -9.15 -36.12 -16.25
CA ASP A 444 -9.33 -35.00 -15.32
C ASP A 444 -8.36 -33.87 -15.63
N LEU A 445 -7.07 -34.17 -15.81
CA LEU A 445 -6.06 -33.16 -16.15
C LEU A 445 -6.38 -32.49 -17.49
N ILE A 446 -6.65 -33.27 -18.53
CA ILE A 446 -6.97 -32.78 -19.88
C ILE A 446 -8.19 -31.85 -19.83
N SER A 447 -9.28 -32.31 -19.22
CA SER A 447 -10.53 -31.56 -19.19
C SER A 447 -10.40 -30.28 -18.38
N GLN A 448 -9.75 -30.33 -17.22
CA GLN A 448 -9.62 -29.18 -16.30
C GLN A 448 -8.65 -28.11 -16.82
N VAL A 449 -7.51 -28.49 -17.42
CA VAL A 449 -6.59 -27.54 -18.05
C VAL A 449 -7.22 -26.91 -19.30
N THR A 450 -7.96 -27.71 -20.08
CA THR A 450 -8.70 -27.18 -21.24
C THR A 450 -9.79 -26.21 -20.79
N ALA A 451 -10.57 -26.57 -19.76
CA ALA A 451 -11.63 -25.75 -19.19
C ALA A 451 -11.09 -24.38 -18.74
N PHE A 452 -9.93 -24.36 -18.08
CA PHE A 452 -9.27 -23.12 -17.70
C PHE A 452 -9.07 -22.16 -18.87
N TYR A 453 -8.66 -22.61 -20.05
CA TYR A 453 -8.57 -21.69 -21.20
C TYR A 453 -9.93 -21.40 -21.84
N THR A 454 -10.81 -22.38 -21.99
CA THR A 454 -12.07 -22.20 -22.72
C THR A 454 -13.08 -21.32 -22.00
N GLU A 455 -13.05 -21.28 -20.67
CA GLU A 455 -13.95 -20.44 -19.87
C GLU A 455 -13.71 -18.94 -20.08
N ASP A 456 -12.46 -18.52 -20.29
CA ASP A 456 -12.13 -17.10 -20.49
C ASP A 456 -10.83 -16.91 -21.30
N TRP A 457 -10.84 -17.41 -22.55
CA TRP A 457 -9.68 -17.34 -23.44
C TRP A 457 -9.17 -15.90 -23.61
N GLN A 458 -10.09 -14.95 -23.77
CA GLN A 458 -9.76 -13.55 -24.02
C GLN A 458 -8.86 -12.98 -22.92
N LYS A 459 -9.10 -13.35 -21.65
CA LYS A 459 -8.32 -12.88 -20.52
C LYS A 459 -7.15 -13.79 -20.15
N ARG A 460 -7.19 -15.08 -20.50
CA ARG A 460 -6.19 -16.10 -20.11
C ARG A 460 -5.19 -16.43 -21.21
N GLN A 461 -5.28 -15.82 -22.40
CA GLN A 461 -4.37 -16.01 -23.53
C GLN A 461 -2.89 -15.60 -23.29
N ASN A 462 -2.51 -15.13 -22.11
CA ASN A 462 -1.12 -14.84 -21.76
C ASN A 462 -0.59 -15.76 -20.65
N GLU A 463 -1.43 -16.65 -20.13
CA GLU A 463 -1.00 -17.65 -19.17
C GLU A 463 -0.26 -18.76 -19.89
N ILE A 464 0.90 -19.16 -19.37
CA ILE A 464 1.65 -20.31 -19.84
C ILE A 464 1.61 -21.35 -18.73
N ILE A 465 1.18 -22.58 -19.05
CA ILE A 465 1.14 -23.70 -18.11
C ILE A 465 2.23 -24.70 -18.48
N ILE A 466 2.96 -25.19 -17.51
CA ILE A 466 3.94 -26.27 -17.65
C ILE A 466 3.37 -27.51 -16.94
N LEU A 467 3.14 -28.57 -17.71
CA LEU A 467 2.80 -29.90 -17.22
C LEU A 467 4.05 -30.76 -17.32
N ASP A 468 4.69 -31.03 -16.19
CA ASP A 468 5.89 -31.87 -16.15
C ASP A 468 5.52 -33.30 -15.77
N PHE A 469 5.50 -34.18 -16.77
CA PHE A 469 5.24 -35.60 -16.56
C PHE A 469 6.53 -36.32 -16.19
N THR A 470 6.62 -36.75 -14.93
CA THR A 470 7.78 -37.45 -14.36
C THR A 470 7.37 -38.77 -13.74
N HIS A 471 8.33 -39.57 -13.25
CA HIS A 471 8.06 -40.77 -12.45
C HIS A 471 7.09 -41.81 -13.08
N PHE A 472 7.04 -41.96 -14.41
CA PHE A 472 6.15 -42.91 -15.08
C PHE A 472 6.18 -44.32 -14.44
N ASP A 473 5.04 -44.76 -13.88
CA ASP A 473 4.89 -46.06 -13.23
C ASP A 473 4.04 -47.03 -14.08
N ASN A 474 4.44 -48.31 -14.12
CA ASN A 474 3.83 -49.38 -14.93
C ASN A 474 3.85 -49.20 -16.46
N TYR A 475 4.62 -48.25 -16.98
CA TYR A 475 4.66 -47.94 -18.43
C TYR A 475 5.63 -48.81 -19.25
N ASP A 476 6.60 -49.46 -18.58
CA ASP A 476 7.60 -50.34 -19.19
C ASP A 476 7.28 -51.84 -18.98
N ASP A 477 6.02 -52.17 -18.65
CA ASP A 477 5.61 -53.55 -18.43
C ASP A 477 5.72 -54.37 -19.73
N LYS A 478 6.54 -55.42 -19.70
CA LYS A 478 6.79 -56.33 -20.83
C LYS A 478 5.54 -57.06 -21.28
N GLU A 479 4.57 -57.25 -20.39
CA GLU A 479 3.28 -57.86 -20.72
C GLU A 479 2.35 -56.88 -21.45
N ARG A 480 2.70 -55.58 -21.47
CA ARG A 480 1.86 -54.50 -22.02
C ARG A 480 2.68 -53.55 -22.89
N PRO A 481 3.25 -54.07 -24.00
CA PRO A 481 4.00 -53.23 -24.93
C PRO A 481 3.11 -52.12 -25.49
N GLY A 482 3.59 -50.88 -25.44
CA GLY A 482 2.91 -49.73 -26.04
C GLY A 482 2.15 -48.81 -25.08
N ALA A 483 2.19 -49.02 -23.76
CA ALA A 483 1.55 -48.12 -22.79
C ALA A 483 2.01 -46.65 -22.92
N LEU A 484 3.30 -46.41 -23.17
CA LEU A 484 3.80 -45.05 -23.45
C LEU A 484 3.25 -44.50 -24.77
N GLN A 485 3.13 -45.35 -25.80
CA GLN A 485 2.55 -44.94 -27.07
C GLN A 485 1.06 -44.61 -26.93
N SER A 486 0.31 -45.34 -26.09
CA SER A 486 -1.09 -45.03 -25.82
C SER A 486 -1.25 -43.72 -25.05
N PHE A 487 -0.35 -43.41 -24.10
CA PHE A 487 -0.32 -42.14 -23.39
C PHE A 487 -0.16 -40.95 -24.34
N PHE A 488 0.81 -41.01 -25.26
CA PHE A 488 0.99 -39.94 -26.26
C PHE A 488 -0.18 -39.85 -27.24
N THR A 489 -0.79 -40.99 -27.58
CA THR A 489 -1.99 -41.02 -28.43
C THR A 489 -3.19 -40.39 -27.73
N ALA A 490 -3.36 -40.63 -26.43
CA ALA A 490 -4.40 -40.01 -25.62
C ALA A 490 -4.23 -38.49 -25.59
N LEU A 491 -3.03 -37.98 -25.30
CA LEU A 491 -2.74 -36.55 -25.34
C LEU A 491 -2.97 -35.94 -26.73
N TYR A 492 -2.50 -36.58 -27.79
CA TYR A 492 -2.65 -36.09 -29.16
C TYR A 492 -4.11 -36.01 -29.64
N ASN A 493 -4.93 -37.00 -29.28
CA ASN A 493 -6.35 -37.04 -29.62
C ASN A 493 -7.23 -36.21 -28.66
N SER A 494 -6.66 -35.65 -27.61
CA SER A 494 -7.40 -34.93 -26.58
C SER A 494 -7.77 -33.50 -26.98
N SER A 495 -8.72 -32.92 -26.23
CA SER A 495 -9.07 -31.50 -26.30
C SER A 495 -7.95 -30.55 -25.87
N LEU A 496 -6.90 -31.06 -25.20
CA LEU A 496 -5.75 -30.27 -24.76
C LEU A 496 -4.75 -30.04 -25.90
N ASN A 497 -4.67 -30.94 -26.89
CA ASN A 497 -3.67 -30.89 -27.97
C ASN A 497 -3.59 -29.54 -28.71
N PRO A 498 -4.70 -28.85 -29.05
CA PRO A 498 -4.64 -27.52 -29.68
C PRO A 498 -3.95 -26.44 -28.85
N TYR A 499 -3.88 -26.62 -27.52
CA TYR A 499 -3.20 -25.72 -26.60
C TYR A 499 -1.74 -26.09 -26.35
N LEU A 500 -1.29 -27.28 -26.76
CA LEU A 500 0.10 -27.71 -26.57
C LEU A 500 1.04 -26.94 -27.51
N ILE A 501 2.10 -26.39 -26.94
CA ILE A 501 3.16 -25.68 -27.67
C ILE A 501 4.15 -26.74 -28.19
N PRO A 502 4.39 -26.84 -29.51
CA PRO A 502 5.45 -27.70 -30.03
C PRO A 502 6.83 -27.20 -29.59
N GLN A 503 7.74 -28.12 -29.26
CA GLN A 503 9.06 -27.74 -28.77
C GLN A 503 9.83 -26.91 -29.81
N GLY A 504 9.97 -27.42 -31.04
CA GLY A 504 10.73 -26.73 -32.11
C GLY A 504 12.10 -26.23 -31.62
N SER A 505 12.35 -24.93 -31.76
CA SER A 505 13.54 -24.26 -31.23
C SER A 505 13.37 -23.65 -29.84
N PHE A 506 12.22 -23.84 -29.19
CA PHE A 506 11.96 -23.32 -27.86
C PHE A 506 12.65 -24.14 -26.77
N GLY A 507 13.02 -23.46 -25.68
CA GLY A 507 13.68 -24.04 -24.52
C GLY A 507 13.78 -23.02 -23.38
N PRO A 508 14.71 -23.20 -22.43
CA PRO A 508 14.80 -22.38 -21.21
C PRO A 508 15.04 -20.89 -21.48
N ASN A 509 15.71 -20.58 -22.60
CA ASN A 509 16.02 -19.20 -23.01
C ASN A 509 14.92 -18.55 -23.86
N THR A 510 13.81 -19.24 -24.12
CA THR A 510 12.67 -18.67 -24.85
C THR A 510 11.99 -17.60 -24.03
N THR A 511 11.70 -16.46 -24.65
CA THR A 511 10.95 -15.36 -24.01
C THR A 511 9.45 -15.65 -23.99
N LEU A 512 8.73 -15.10 -23.01
CA LEU A 512 7.26 -15.16 -23.00
C LEU A 512 6.65 -14.61 -24.30
N ASN A 513 7.21 -13.52 -24.84
CA ASN A 513 6.77 -12.95 -26.12
C ASN A 513 6.88 -13.96 -27.26
N SER A 514 7.99 -14.70 -27.34
CA SER A 514 8.17 -15.75 -28.36
C SER A 514 7.10 -16.84 -28.26
N LEU A 515 6.74 -17.27 -27.05
CA LEU A 515 5.68 -18.27 -26.84
C LEU A 515 4.30 -17.71 -27.22
N TRP A 516 3.98 -16.50 -26.79
CA TRP A 516 2.67 -15.88 -27.06
C TRP A 516 2.44 -15.55 -28.53
N THR A 517 3.50 -15.17 -29.25
CA THR A 517 3.41 -14.75 -30.67
C THR A 517 3.54 -15.90 -31.65
N ALA A 518 4.09 -17.05 -31.24
CA ALA A 518 4.21 -18.22 -32.09
C ALA A 518 2.86 -18.82 -32.52
N SER A 519 1.82 -18.59 -31.72
CA SER A 519 0.48 -19.11 -31.98
C SER A 519 -0.60 -18.25 -31.31
N THR A 520 -1.76 -18.16 -31.95
CA THR A 520 -2.95 -17.52 -31.37
C THR A 520 -3.72 -18.43 -30.41
N GLN A 521 -3.24 -19.65 -30.12
CA GLN A 521 -3.96 -20.62 -29.27
C GLN A 521 -3.05 -21.42 -28.31
N GLN A 522 -1.80 -21.72 -28.70
CA GLN A 522 -0.94 -22.65 -27.93
C GLN A 522 -0.34 -22.00 -26.68
N ARG A 523 -0.59 -22.56 -25.50
CA ARG A 523 -0.24 -22.00 -24.17
C ARG A 523 0.27 -23.01 -23.14
N VAL A 524 0.32 -24.29 -23.48
CA VAL A 524 0.69 -25.37 -22.56
C VAL A 524 1.98 -26.03 -23.02
N ILE A 525 2.96 -26.12 -22.15
CA ILE A 525 4.19 -26.91 -22.34
C ILE A 525 3.95 -28.25 -21.64
N ALA A 526 3.87 -29.33 -22.40
CA ALA A 526 3.86 -30.69 -21.85
C ALA A 526 5.25 -31.31 -22.02
N SER A 527 5.93 -31.64 -20.92
CA SER A 527 7.26 -32.25 -20.93
C SER A 527 7.26 -33.67 -20.36
N VAL A 528 8.19 -34.49 -20.86
CA VAL A 528 8.53 -35.80 -20.26
C VAL A 528 10.02 -35.84 -19.93
N ASN A 529 10.44 -36.57 -18.90
CA ASN A 529 11.84 -36.65 -18.45
C ASN A 529 12.77 -37.49 -19.34
N PHE A 530 12.35 -37.83 -20.56
CA PHE A 530 13.13 -38.56 -21.57
C PHE A 530 12.97 -37.94 -22.97
N ASP A 531 13.63 -38.50 -23.99
CA ASP A 531 13.45 -38.06 -25.37
C ASP A 531 12.22 -38.74 -25.99
N PRO A 532 11.14 -38.00 -26.30
CA PRO A 532 9.90 -38.60 -26.80
C PRO A 532 9.97 -38.91 -28.32
N SER A 533 11.07 -38.59 -29.02
CA SER A 533 11.17 -38.75 -30.48
C SER A 533 11.13 -40.20 -30.98
N SER A 534 11.31 -41.19 -30.09
CA SER A 534 11.14 -42.61 -30.43
C SER A 534 9.67 -43.04 -30.53
N TYR A 535 8.72 -42.19 -30.12
CA TYR A 535 7.28 -42.47 -30.13
C TYR A 535 6.56 -41.63 -31.18
N GLN A 536 5.41 -42.12 -31.66
CA GLN A 536 4.52 -41.37 -32.54
C GLN A 536 3.69 -40.37 -31.74
N ASN A 537 3.15 -39.36 -32.41
CA ASN A 537 2.26 -38.35 -31.84
C ASN A 537 2.91 -37.43 -30.77
N THR A 538 4.24 -37.33 -30.78
CA THR A 538 5.02 -36.57 -29.79
C THR A 538 5.48 -35.19 -30.25
N GLY A 539 5.05 -34.71 -31.43
CA GLY A 539 5.49 -33.42 -31.99
C GLY A 539 5.22 -32.20 -31.10
N ASN A 540 4.22 -32.31 -30.20
CA ASN A 540 3.86 -31.28 -29.22
C ASN A 540 4.38 -31.57 -27.79
N ILE A 541 5.20 -32.61 -27.62
CA ILE A 541 5.76 -33.02 -26.32
C ILE A 541 7.23 -32.60 -26.25
N TRP A 542 7.60 -31.90 -25.19
CA TRP A 542 8.95 -31.40 -24.99
C TRP A 542 9.83 -32.48 -24.38
N ASN A 543 11.06 -32.59 -24.91
CA ASN A 543 12.13 -33.36 -24.28
C ASN A 543 12.59 -32.62 -23.00
N GLY A 544 12.15 -33.12 -21.84
CA GLY A 544 12.44 -32.55 -20.53
C GLY A 544 13.92 -32.49 -20.20
N LYS A 545 14.74 -33.42 -20.73
CA LYS A 545 16.21 -33.39 -20.56
C LYS A 545 16.87 -32.17 -21.21
N LYS A 546 16.18 -31.48 -22.13
CA LYS A 546 16.63 -30.23 -22.75
C LYS A 546 15.98 -28.99 -22.12
N LEU A 547 14.95 -29.18 -21.29
CA LEU A 547 14.18 -28.10 -20.66
C LEU A 547 14.63 -27.84 -19.23
N PHE A 548 14.83 -28.90 -18.45
CA PHE A 548 15.23 -28.81 -17.04
C PHE A 548 16.72 -29.04 -16.85
N ALA A 549 17.23 -28.68 -15.68
CA ALA A 549 18.60 -28.92 -15.27
C ALA A 549 18.98 -30.40 -15.42
N ASP A 550 20.26 -30.68 -15.67
CA ASP A 550 20.74 -32.05 -15.83
C ASP A 550 20.30 -32.91 -14.65
N GLU A 551 19.95 -34.18 -14.92
CA GLU A 551 19.42 -35.13 -13.91
C GLU A 551 18.10 -34.69 -13.24
N TRP A 552 17.37 -33.74 -13.80
CA TRP A 552 16.01 -33.47 -13.36
C TRP A 552 15.11 -34.68 -13.62
N ASP A 553 14.64 -35.28 -12.54
CA ASP A 553 13.67 -36.39 -12.54
C ASP A 553 12.43 -36.08 -11.69
N GLY A 554 12.32 -34.86 -11.18
CA GLY A 554 11.29 -34.46 -10.21
C GLY A 554 11.68 -34.67 -8.74
N SER A 555 12.87 -35.21 -8.44
CA SER A 555 13.41 -35.36 -7.08
C SER A 555 14.60 -34.43 -6.78
N LYS A 556 15.20 -33.85 -7.83
CA LYS A 556 16.31 -32.90 -7.70
C LYS A 556 15.84 -31.64 -6.96
N PHE A 557 16.71 -31.09 -6.11
CA PHE A 557 16.44 -29.89 -5.28
C PHE A 557 15.40 -30.08 -4.17
N TRP A 558 15.25 -31.31 -3.69
CA TRP A 558 14.42 -31.69 -2.55
C TRP A 558 15.28 -32.03 -1.32
N PRO A 559 15.11 -31.34 -0.18
CA PRO A 559 15.89 -31.62 1.03
C PRO A 559 15.47 -32.90 1.77
N ASN A 560 14.30 -33.47 1.46
CA ASN A 560 13.74 -34.66 2.10
C ASN A 560 13.86 -34.62 3.65
N THR A 561 13.20 -33.64 4.26
CA THR A 561 13.26 -33.39 5.71
C THR A 561 11.88 -33.01 6.25
N ASP A 562 11.61 -33.34 7.51
CA ASP A 562 10.41 -32.93 8.25
C ASP A 562 10.62 -31.65 9.07
N LYS A 563 11.82 -31.03 9.00
CA LYS A 563 12.18 -29.84 9.79
C LYS A 563 12.33 -28.60 8.94
N GLN A 564 11.62 -27.54 9.33
CA GLN A 564 11.71 -26.22 8.70
C GLN A 564 13.15 -25.65 8.69
N THR A 565 13.92 -25.85 9.76
CA THR A 565 15.30 -25.35 9.85
C THR A 565 16.19 -25.95 8.77
N ASP A 566 16.03 -27.24 8.51
CA ASP A 566 16.85 -28.00 7.58
C ASP A 566 16.48 -27.64 6.14
N LEU A 567 15.18 -27.42 5.87
CA LEU A 567 14.68 -26.86 4.61
C LEU A 567 15.32 -25.48 4.34
N ILE A 568 15.24 -24.55 5.29
CA ILE A 568 15.81 -23.20 5.13
C ILE A 568 17.33 -23.27 4.93
N GLN A 569 18.03 -24.12 5.69
CA GLN A 569 19.47 -24.29 5.56
C GLN A 569 19.85 -24.89 4.19
N PHE A 570 19.11 -25.90 3.72
CA PHE A 570 19.30 -26.46 2.40
C PHE A 570 19.13 -25.40 1.31
N ILE A 571 18.05 -24.62 1.35
CA ILE A 571 17.79 -23.58 0.34
C ILE A 571 18.93 -22.56 0.36
N ASN A 572 19.27 -22.01 1.53
CA ASN A 572 20.32 -20.99 1.63
C ASN A 572 21.70 -21.47 1.17
N ASN A 573 22.03 -22.74 1.44
CA ASN A 573 23.31 -23.32 1.03
C ASN A 573 23.41 -23.56 -0.48
N ASN A 574 22.29 -23.73 -1.17
CA ASN A 574 22.30 -24.17 -2.56
C ASN A 574 21.70 -23.16 -3.56
N ILE A 575 20.97 -22.14 -3.10
CA ILE A 575 20.23 -21.23 -3.99
C ILE A 575 21.12 -20.54 -5.02
N SER A 576 22.34 -20.14 -4.64
CA SER A 576 23.29 -19.50 -5.55
C SER A 576 23.79 -20.45 -6.64
N THR A 577 23.97 -21.72 -6.32
CA THR A 577 24.31 -22.77 -7.29
C THR A 577 23.14 -23.04 -8.23
N PHE A 578 21.92 -23.10 -7.70
CA PHE A 578 20.72 -23.38 -8.50
C PHE A 578 20.39 -22.21 -9.43
N SER A 579 20.49 -20.96 -8.94
CA SER A 579 20.20 -19.77 -9.74
C SER A 579 21.20 -19.53 -10.89
N ALA A 580 22.40 -20.13 -10.81
CA ALA A 580 23.37 -20.14 -11.89
C ALA A 580 23.03 -21.11 -13.04
N LEU A 581 22.10 -22.04 -12.85
CA LEU A 581 21.73 -23.04 -13.86
C LEU A 581 21.10 -22.41 -15.10
N THR A 582 21.48 -22.86 -16.28
CA THR A 582 21.00 -22.31 -17.57
C THR A 582 19.64 -22.87 -18.00
N ASN A 583 19.25 -24.02 -17.46
CA ASN A 583 17.95 -24.67 -17.70
C ASN A 583 16.95 -24.35 -16.58
N LEU A 584 15.69 -24.79 -16.75
CA LEU A 584 14.68 -24.67 -15.70
C LEU A 584 15.01 -25.58 -14.52
N TRP A 585 14.54 -25.20 -13.34
CA TRP A 585 14.63 -26.01 -12.13
C TRP A 585 13.49 -25.65 -11.20
N ALA A 586 13.00 -26.64 -10.45
CA ALA A 586 11.99 -26.42 -9.43
C ALA A 586 12.57 -26.64 -8.04
N LEU A 587 12.43 -25.64 -7.18
CA LEU A 587 12.66 -25.75 -5.75
C LEU A 587 11.44 -26.41 -5.12
N GLN A 588 11.68 -27.47 -4.35
CA GLN A 588 10.63 -28.09 -3.55
C GLN A 588 10.57 -27.43 -2.17
N ASP A 589 9.71 -26.42 -2.04
CA ASP A 589 9.45 -25.72 -0.77
C ASP A 589 8.37 -26.49 0.03
N LEU A 590 8.74 -27.69 0.44
CA LEU A 590 7.87 -28.62 1.16
C LEU A 590 8.66 -29.39 2.21
N LEU A 591 7.93 -30.00 3.15
CA LEU A 591 8.48 -30.87 4.17
C LEU A 591 7.92 -32.28 4.01
N THR A 592 8.78 -33.27 4.22
CA THR A 592 8.43 -34.67 4.01
C THR A 592 7.93 -35.28 5.33
N PRO A 593 6.72 -35.86 5.38
CA PRO A 593 6.20 -36.45 6.60
C PRO A 593 6.99 -37.70 7.02
N GLY A 594 7.24 -37.80 8.32
CA GLY A 594 7.74 -39.01 8.96
C GLY A 594 6.61 -39.91 9.45
N LEU A 595 6.93 -40.88 10.32
CA LEU A 595 5.93 -41.80 10.89
C LEU A 595 4.91 -41.11 11.80
N THR A 596 5.24 -39.94 12.35
CA THR A 596 4.45 -39.22 13.35
C THR A 596 3.86 -37.91 12.84
N SER A 597 4.11 -37.56 11.57
CA SER A 597 3.59 -36.34 10.93
C SER A 597 2.85 -36.69 9.65
N SER A 598 1.96 -35.81 9.23
CA SER A 598 1.28 -35.85 7.93
C SER A 598 1.75 -34.70 7.06
N VAL A 599 1.56 -34.79 5.74
CA VAL A 599 1.83 -33.68 4.81
C VAL A 599 1.13 -32.42 5.32
N TYR A 600 -0.18 -32.51 5.59
CA TYR A 600 -0.99 -31.39 6.10
C TYR A 600 -0.43 -30.77 7.39
N SER A 601 0.06 -31.58 8.34
CA SER A 601 0.61 -31.06 9.60
C SER A 601 1.91 -30.26 9.44
N LEU A 602 2.58 -30.39 8.29
CA LEU A 602 3.85 -29.74 8.01
C LEU A 602 3.71 -28.51 7.10
N VAL A 603 2.55 -28.32 6.47
CA VAL A 603 2.29 -27.22 5.51
C VAL A 603 2.65 -25.85 6.08
N ASP A 604 2.15 -25.52 7.28
CA ASP A 604 2.40 -24.20 7.88
C ASP A 604 3.90 -23.94 8.13
N GLN A 605 4.67 -24.99 8.45
CA GLN A 605 6.10 -24.88 8.64
C GLN A 605 6.84 -24.68 7.30
N ALA A 606 6.48 -25.43 6.26
CA ALA A 606 7.04 -25.27 4.91
C ALA A 606 6.69 -23.88 4.35
N HIS A 607 5.42 -23.51 4.37
CA HIS A 607 4.92 -22.20 3.96
C HIS A 607 5.59 -21.05 4.73
N GLY A 608 5.88 -21.23 6.02
CA GLY A 608 6.64 -20.25 6.79
C GLY A 608 8.06 -20.03 6.28
N ALA A 609 8.69 -21.04 5.65
CA ALA A 609 10.01 -20.91 5.05
C ALA A 609 9.99 -20.02 3.80
N LEU A 610 8.98 -20.21 2.92
CA LEU A 610 8.73 -19.29 1.82
C LEU A 610 8.27 -17.93 2.32
N TYR A 611 7.12 -17.80 2.99
CA TYR A 611 6.47 -16.50 3.29
C TYR A 611 7.14 -15.69 4.40
N GLY A 612 7.96 -16.32 5.25
CA GLY A 612 8.68 -15.65 6.33
C GLY A 612 9.89 -14.82 5.88
N PRO A 613 10.55 -14.09 6.80
CA PRO A 613 11.71 -13.25 6.48
C PRO A 613 12.90 -14.06 5.98
N SER A 614 13.00 -15.34 6.38
CA SER A 614 13.98 -16.30 5.90
C SER A 614 13.88 -16.58 4.40
N GLY A 615 12.71 -16.36 3.80
CA GLY A 615 12.46 -16.54 2.37
C GLY A 615 13.02 -15.44 1.48
N LEU A 616 13.14 -14.23 2.02
CA LEU A 616 13.36 -13.00 1.23
C LEU A 616 14.65 -13.02 0.41
N SER A 617 15.70 -13.67 0.89
CA SER A 617 17.00 -13.72 0.22
C SER A 617 17.03 -14.63 -1.01
N TRP A 618 16.25 -15.72 -1.01
CA TRP A 618 16.31 -16.74 -2.04
C TRP A 618 15.16 -16.66 -3.05
N ARG A 619 14.01 -16.07 -2.70
CA ARG A 619 12.87 -15.90 -3.62
C ARG A 619 13.26 -15.19 -4.91
N SER A 620 14.08 -14.15 -4.81
CA SER A 620 14.58 -13.37 -5.96
C SER A 620 15.43 -14.19 -6.94
N GLN A 621 15.93 -15.35 -6.51
CA GLN A 621 16.81 -16.23 -7.27
C GLN A 621 16.09 -17.49 -7.79
N ALA A 622 14.89 -17.81 -7.30
CA ALA A 622 14.18 -19.03 -7.64
C ALA A 622 13.61 -19.03 -9.07
N ASN A 623 13.55 -20.19 -9.74
CA ASN A 623 12.85 -20.33 -11.01
C ASN A 623 11.43 -20.87 -10.83
N ILE A 624 11.26 -22.17 -10.63
CA ILE A 624 9.97 -22.76 -10.25
C ILE A 624 9.99 -23.02 -8.75
N VAL A 625 8.88 -22.75 -8.04
CA VAL A 625 8.71 -23.12 -6.63
C VAL A 625 7.44 -23.96 -6.52
N ILE A 626 7.59 -25.20 -6.07
CA ILE A 626 6.48 -26.12 -5.85
C ILE A 626 6.20 -26.32 -4.36
N GLN A 627 4.93 -26.44 -4.02
CA GLN A 627 4.45 -26.62 -2.64
C GLN A 627 3.37 -27.70 -2.54
N ASP A 628 3.26 -28.26 -1.34
CA ASP A 628 2.10 -29.01 -0.88
C ASP A 628 1.02 -28.05 -0.37
N TYR A 629 -0.26 -28.39 -0.56
CA TYR A 629 -1.42 -27.62 -0.16
C TYR A 629 -1.36 -26.18 -0.68
N TYR A 630 -1.11 -26.09 -1.99
CA TYR A 630 -0.92 -24.83 -2.69
C TYR A 630 -2.03 -23.83 -2.40
N ASP A 631 -1.64 -22.57 -2.18
CA ASP A 631 -2.54 -21.45 -1.96
C ASP A 631 -2.11 -20.19 -2.72
N ASP A 632 -2.97 -19.18 -2.66
CA ASP A 632 -2.83 -17.93 -3.40
C ASP A 632 -1.61 -17.10 -3.03
N ARG A 633 -1.04 -17.28 -1.83
CA ARG A 633 0.13 -16.51 -1.36
C ARG A 633 1.35 -16.78 -2.24
N THR A 634 1.55 -18.01 -2.69
CA THR A 634 2.68 -18.32 -3.59
C THR A 634 2.55 -17.65 -4.94
N THR A 635 1.34 -17.52 -5.48
CA THR A 635 1.11 -16.71 -6.70
C THR A 635 1.42 -15.25 -6.45
N ILE A 636 1.00 -14.70 -5.31
CA ILE A 636 1.27 -13.30 -4.95
C ILE A 636 2.79 -13.06 -4.91
N GLU A 637 3.54 -13.94 -4.25
CA GLU A 637 5.01 -13.86 -4.21
C GLU A 637 5.63 -13.99 -5.60
N ALA A 638 5.15 -14.93 -6.41
CA ALA A 638 5.61 -15.07 -7.79
C ALA A 638 5.40 -13.78 -8.60
N ILE A 639 4.23 -13.15 -8.49
CA ILE A 639 3.94 -11.88 -9.17
C ILE A 639 4.95 -10.81 -8.73
N ILE A 640 5.14 -10.62 -7.41
CA ILE A 640 6.04 -9.63 -6.84
C ILE A 640 7.47 -9.84 -7.33
N GLU A 641 7.99 -11.06 -7.26
CA GLU A 641 9.35 -11.36 -7.68
C GLU A 641 9.55 -11.15 -9.18
N ASN A 642 8.57 -11.53 -10.00
CA ASN A 642 8.63 -11.22 -11.43
C ASN A 642 8.64 -9.72 -11.71
N ILE A 643 7.88 -8.91 -10.96
CA ILE A 643 7.91 -7.44 -11.08
C ILE A 643 9.28 -6.88 -10.70
N ARG A 644 9.85 -7.33 -9.58
CA ARG A 644 11.21 -6.94 -9.14
C ARG A 644 12.27 -7.25 -10.20
N ARG A 645 12.16 -8.39 -10.88
CA ARG A 645 13.09 -8.79 -11.95
C ARG A 645 12.99 -7.94 -13.23
N ILE A 646 11.87 -7.23 -13.42
CA ILE A 646 11.67 -6.36 -14.59
C ILE A 646 12.18 -4.93 -14.31
N SER A 647 12.10 -4.48 -13.06
CA SER A 647 12.43 -3.12 -12.63
C SER A 647 13.56 -3.14 -11.57
N PRO A 648 14.81 -3.44 -11.97
CA PRO A 648 15.94 -3.46 -11.04
C PRO A 648 16.29 -2.09 -10.44
#